data_AF-A0A1H5I7X9-F1
#
_entry.id   AF-A0A1H5I7X9-F1
#
_cell.length_a   1.000
_cell.length_b   1.000
_cell.length_c   1.000
_cell.angle_alpha   90.00
_cell.angle_beta   90.00
_cell.angle_gamma   90.00
#
_symmetry.space_group_name_H-M   'P 1'
#
loop_
_entity.id
_entity.type
_entity.pdbx_description
1 polymer ?
#
loop_
_entity_poly.entity_id
_entity_poly.type
_entity_poly.pdbx_seq_one_letter_code
_entity_poly.pdbx_strand_id
1 'polypeptide(L)'
;MQRSTSRRSIRRRVHAITGAAVTLAVVGTGLLSVPAAASDMSDLGELLDLTRPELAGVAAELAAGDEAGAADQLKAYYAGRTGIAFPTPGAAGVGDATADELAAGIFRFGAETRDFYDDAEQRIDVDWQDTWGGTEAAPGGAQVLMSDLAFMPTLASAYVNESDPQRRAAYAKAWMEISLDFFADNPSWPQVRNLSAGKRLNQLISAFSVFRTEPATDAGDLVTYLSGVHETTDFLTQVLQIHVGNNWYVSMARSIYFAAVYLPEFRASSGWESFAVRSVERFLRAYVQSDGVYREPAFNYQAYVADLINSMTGVADANGRKLPDALIQAADWIADVMFATRQPNLEPAQIGDTPNIDAGRSAIRATGERHSWSDFTWVASGRTAGTPPTLGSTLYPISFAVQRSGWDADAQYLLINNHNSSYTASHRHPDDLSLVMSAYGRPLIVDSGVGDYSATPTNDWMRRTTEAHNTVEVDRKPQAAGVTRAMSLWRSNAGLDVYRGQAMGYQPVAHDRVVYFVKPGFWVVSDDLTGDTAAHDYRQLWHFPGDPVTVDPATNVATVGFDTVPGATPVAGVQLVPVTPAGAEVTPSVHENGAVRVGEDVLTDVDYLSYDWSATGATGLDTIVFPGSAGRAPSVTATRIELPGVDHSVATAMEIDLPHSTGRFYLSREATPSSREFGNAATDAETAYLERAGHDRLTRYALTRGSSLVDGGDTVLDASAVVSDVSVELRGATARISLGDPFTGTLTINAPTARVVKVNDTPTAFTRTGDLVTVTVEPAFAPAPVLDEEFEDASLDRTVHGFDGGLEGWTPVQGSWGLGGDPSNAKLAQTSSADMQSFAMLQDVPDDVIVSADIVPGTSNQATARTGLAFRYHDSRNYYRANVLTTSTGAKLQLVKVYNGTSTLLAETDVALDNDAEYTLTVSAVGRHLVATVGDTSISANDGQLPTGGAAAYTHRRAATFDDITISEALDQANWRGIGGQATVSSGQLTLTPVDGRAHVLAESTLPARFSQQCDYVAETTVTINGVGTAGISLRDTSDSYGYRIHIGRTSSGSRYASIIREAHRSGPVTVATVSLGDPLNGPVRLGAAVHGDRVTVTLNGVQILEGRDTVVRSGGVGLYATTQSTFDDFTVAQSCEDG
;
A
#
# COMPACT_ATOMS: atom_id res chain seq x y z
N MET A 1 52.94 26.73 21.60
CA MET A 1 53.75 27.77 20.92
C MET A 1 53.31 27.85 19.45
N GLN A 2 53.52 28.99 18.76
CA GLN A 2 53.59 29.20 17.29
C GLN A 2 53.02 28.08 16.38
N ARG A 3 51.98 28.26 15.54
CA ARG A 3 51.69 29.24 14.45
C ARG A 3 50.28 28.91 13.89
N SER A 4 49.61 29.61 12.97
CA SER A 4 49.68 30.93 12.33
C SER A 4 48.42 31.07 11.45
N THR A 5 47.59 32.10 11.59
CA THR A 5 46.33 32.25 10.82
C THR A 5 46.41 33.26 9.67
N SER A 6 45.95 32.87 8.48
CA SER A 6 45.79 33.70 7.25
C SER A 6 44.63 33.09 6.43
N ARG A 7 43.54 33.80 6.06
CA ARG A 7 43.40 34.83 5.00
C ARG A 7 43.90 34.31 3.63
N ARG A 8 43.18 34.39 2.50
CA ARG A 8 41.95 35.13 2.02
C ARG A 8 41.42 34.39 0.76
N SER A 9 40.23 34.57 0.16
CA SER A 9 38.87 35.13 0.46
C SER A 9 38.00 34.99 -0.83
N ILE A 10 36.96 35.85 -1.06
CA ILE A 10 36.15 36.00 -2.32
C ILE A 10 35.10 34.88 -2.55
N ARG A 11 33.81 35.13 -2.90
CA ARG A 11 32.94 36.34 -2.94
C ARG A 11 31.46 35.87 -2.91
N ARG A 12 30.56 36.62 -2.24
CA ARG A 12 29.14 36.75 -2.63
C ARG A 12 28.78 38.25 -2.65
N ARG A 13 27.89 38.66 -3.55
CA ARG A 13 27.33 40.03 -3.60
C ARG A 13 25.93 40.02 -2.97
N VAL A 14 25.61 41.09 -2.26
CA VAL A 14 24.28 41.39 -1.71
C VAL A 14 23.72 42.61 -2.44
N HIS A 15 22.45 42.55 -2.84
CA HIS A 15 21.45 43.65 -2.88
C HIS A 15 20.11 42.92 -2.63
N ALA A 16 19.41 43.07 -1.50
CA ALA A 16 18.79 44.25 -0.89
C ALA A 16 17.37 44.52 -1.41
N ILE A 17 16.37 44.19 -0.59
CA ILE A 17 15.00 44.71 -0.63
C ILE A 17 14.67 45.24 0.77
N THR A 18 13.92 46.34 0.83
CA THR A 18 13.63 47.12 2.05
C THR A 18 12.53 46.50 2.90
N GLY A 19 12.74 46.48 4.23
CA GLY A 19 11.66 46.35 5.20
C GLY A 19 11.03 47.71 5.53
N ALA A 20 9.73 47.72 5.82
CA ALA A 20 9.00 48.87 6.36
C ALA A 20 8.37 48.46 7.70
N ALA A 21 8.44 49.33 8.71
CA ALA A 21 7.95 49.04 10.04
C ALA A 21 6.44 49.28 10.16
N VAL A 22 5.73 48.42 10.90
CA VAL A 22 4.34 48.64 11.29
C VAL A 22 4.31 49.44 12.60
N THR A 23 3.77 50.64 12.55
CA THR A 23 3.62 51.53 13.70
C THR A 23 2.41 51.12 14.55
N LEU A 24 2.60 50.87 15.86
CA LEU A 24 1.48 50.77 16.79
C LEU A 24 0.75 52.11 16.89
N ALA A 25 -0.54 52.12 16.58
CA ALA A 25 -1.44 53.24 16.83
C ALA A 25 -2.35 52.92 18.03
N VAL A 26 -2.15 53.64 19.14
CA VAL A 26 -3.07 53.58 20.27
C VAL A 26 -4.31 54.40 19.94
N VAL A 27 -5.49 53.79 20.01
CA VAL A 27 -6.79 54.48 19.94
C VAL A 27 -7.53 54.20 21.26
N GLY A 28 -8.05 55.26 21.88
CA GLY A 28 -8.58 55.22 23.24
C GLY A 28 -9.99 54.63 23.35
N THR A 29 -10.34 54.24 24.58
CA THR A 29 -11.67 53.75 24.99
C THR A 29 -12.77 54.76 24.69
N GLY A 30 -13.82 54.32 23.97
CA GLY A 30 -15.01 55.13 23.69
C GLY A 30 -16.26 54.26 23.60
N LEU A 31 -16.82 53.88 24.75
CA LEU A 31 -18.05 53.09 24.83
C LEU A 31 -19.25 53.89 24.30
N LEU A 32 -19.92 53.35 23.29
CA LEU A 32 -21.30 53.68 22.93
C LEU A 32 -22.10 52.38 22.90
N SER A 33 -23.06 52.26 23.81
CA SER A 33 -23.89 51.06 23.96
C SER A 33 -24.94 50.97 22.86
N VAL A 34 -24.76 50.03 21.93
CA VAL A 34 -25.86 49.49 21.12
C VAL A 34 -26.59 48.45 21.98
N PRO A 35 -27.94 48.39 22.00
CA PRO A 35 -28.64 47.32 22.69
C PRO A 35 -28.40 46.00 21.95
N ALA A 36 -27.77 45.02 22.61
CA ALA A 36 -27.80 43.65 22.14
C ALA A 36 -29.24 43.11 22.25
N ALA A 37 -29.75 42.53 21.18
CA ALA A 37 -30.91 41.64 21.28
C ALA A 37 -30.43 40.32 21.90
N ALA A 38 -31.20 39.75 22.83
CA ALA A 38 -30.82 38.53 23.51
C ALA A 38 -31.06 37.30 22.62
N SER A 39 -30.00 36.54 22.35
CA SER A 39 -30.04 35.19 21.78
C SER A 39 -28.68 34.50 21.93
N ASP A 40 -28.14 34.47 23.15
CA ASP A 40 -27.11 33.47 23.47
C ASP A 40 -27.82 32.11 23.51
N MET A 41 -27.27 31.13 22.79
CA MET A 41 -27.72 29.74 22.85
C MET A 41 -26.87 29.00 23.88
N SER A 42 -27.49 28.11 24.65
CA SER A 42 -26.81 27.11 25.48
C SER A 42 -25.73 26.35 24.67
N ASP A 43 -24.63 25.94 25.29
CA ASP A 43 -23.56 25.15 24.65
C ASP A 43 -24.11 23.90 23.92
N LEU A 44 -25.10 23.24 24.55
CA LEU A 44 -25.85 22.09 24.04
C LEU A 44 -26.52 22.37 22.67
N GLY A 45 -26.90 23.62 22.43
CA GLY A 45 -27.49 24.12 21.20
C GLY A 45 -26.47 24.60 20.15
N GLU A 46 -25.20 24.81 20.50
CA GLU A 46 -24.12 24.93 19.51
C GLU A 46 -23.65 23.55 19.04
N LEU A 47 -23.54 22.62 19.99
CA LEU A 47 -23.11 21.23 19.85
C LEU A 47 -23.99 20.41 18.88
N LEU A 48 -25.32 20.48 19.04
CA LEU A 48 -26.26 19.60 18.33
C LEU A 48 -26.90 20.24 17.09
N ASP A 49 -27.23 19.41 16.10
CA ASP A 49 -28.17 19.78 15.03
C ASP A 49 -29.63 19.64 15.53
N LEU A 50 -30.10 20.69 16.19
CA LEU A 50 -31.48 20.79 16.68
C LEU A 50 -32.55 20.86 15.57
N THR A 51 -32.18 20.82 14.28
CA THR A 51 -33.15 20.70 13.18
C THR A 51 -33.63 19.26 12.97
N ARG A 52 -32.91 18.28 13.51
CA ARG A 52 -33.24 16.85 13.44
C ARG A 52 -34.55 16.54 14.16
N PRO A 53 -35.58 15.95 13.49
CA PRO A 53 -36.89 15.72 14.09
C PRO A 53 -36.88 14.90 15.39
N GLU A 54 -35.92 13.98 15.52
CA GLU A 54 -35.72 13.14 16.71
C GLU A 54 -35.18 13.90 17.93
N LEU A 55 -34.60 15.09 17.73
CA LEU A 55 -34.14 15.99 18.79
C LEU A 55 -35.16 17.10 19.12
N ALA A 56 -36.37 17.06 18.55
CA ALA A 56 -37.38 18.10 18.74
C ALA A 56 -37.79 18.32 20.21
N GLY A 57 -37.65 17.31 21.08
CA GLY A 57 -37.81 17.45 22.53
C GLY A 57 -36.72 18.35 23.14
N VAL A 58 -35.44 18.01 22.90
CA VAL A 58 -34.27 18.80 23.33
C VAL A 58 -34.38 20.23 22.82
N ALA A 59 -34.73 20.42 21.54
CA ALA A 59 -34.91 21.73 20.93
C ALA A 59 -36.03 22.56 21.58
N ALA A 60 -37.10 21.91 22.06
CA ALA A 60 -38.21 22.60 22.73
C ALA A 60 -37.85 23.07 24.14
N GLU A 61 -37.16 22.24 24.94
CA GLU A 61 -36.74 22.62 26.29
C GLU A 61 -35.67 23.73 26.24
N LEU A 62 -34.70 23.64 25.31
CA LEU A 62 -33.73 24.72 25.07
C LEU A 62 -34.39 26.02 24.61
N ALA A 63 -35.42 25.95 23.75
CA ALA A 63 -36.20 27.12 23.34
C ALA A 63 -37.05 27.72 24.49
N ALA A 64 -37.31 26.94 25.55
CA ALA A 64 -37.92 27.41 26.80
C ALA A 64 -36.90 27.92 27.83
N GLY A 65 -35.61 27.64 27.63
CA GLY A 65 -34.52 27.95 28.56
C GLY A 65 -34.32 26.93 29.68
N ASP A 66 -34.78 25.69 29.50
CA ASP A 66 -34.60 24.59 30.46
C ASP A 66 -33.51 23.61 29.97
N GLU A 67 -32.26 23.91 30.31
CA GLU A 67 -31.09 23.09 29.97
C GLU A 67 -31.10 21.73 30.69
N ALA A 68 -31.70 21.64 31.89
CA ALA A 68 -31.83 20.39 32.63
C ALA A 68 -32.88 19.48 31.99
N GLY A 69 -34.04 20.04 31.62
CA GLY A 69 -35.04 19.36 30.80
C GLY A 69 -34.45 18.90 29.46
N ALA A 70 -33.67 19.75 28.78
CA ALA A 70 -32.99 19.38 27.54
C ALA A 70 -32.02 18.21 27.71
N ALA A 71 -31.27 18.17 28.81
CA ALA A 71 -30.37 17.05 29.14
C ALA A 71 -31.15 15.75 29.41
N ASP A 72 -32.26 15.80 30.16
CA ASP A 72 -33.14 14.65 30.40
C ASP A 72 -33.76 14.11 29.09
N GLN A 73 -34.21 14.99 28.20
CA GLN A 73 -34.69 14.62 26.86
C GLN A 73 -33.58 13.97 26.02
N LEU A 74 -32.34 14.49 26.09
CA LEU A 74 -31.18 13.95 25.38
C LEU A 74 -30.77 12.57 25.91
N LYS A 75 -30.83 12.36 27.23
CA LYS A 75 -30.64 11.05 27.87
C LYS A 75 -31.71 10.05 27.44
N ALA A 76 -32.98 10.46 27.47
CA ALA A 76 -34.09 9.61 27.01
C ALA A 76 -33.94 9.23 25.53
N TYR A 77 -33.51 10.17 24.68
CA TYR A 77 -33.18 9.92 23.29
C TYR A 77 -32.06 8.90 23.13
N TYR A 78 -30.87 9.12 23.72
CA TYR A 78 -29.73 8.22 23.54
C TYR A 78 -29.94 6.83 24.15
N ALA A 79 -30.70 6.70 25.24
CA ALA A 79 -31.10 5.41 25.78
C ALA A 79 -32.03 4.65 24.81
N GLY A 80 -32.95 5.35 24.14
CA GLY A 80 -33.89 4.78 23.17
C GLY A 80 -33.38 4.65 21.73
N ARG A 81 -32.20 5.23 21.40
CA ARG A 81 -31.75 5.40 20.00
C ARG A 81 -31.55 4.06 19.27
N THR A 82 -32.16 3.97 18.09
CA THR A 82 -32.08 2.87 17.12
C THR A 82 -31.74 3.41 15.73
N GLY A 83 -31.47 2.53 14.75
CA GLY A 83 -31.14 2.92 13.37
C GLY A 83 -29.68 3.32 13.13
N ILE A 84 -28.90 3.54 14.20
CA ILE A 84 -27.45 3.76 14.18
C ILE A 84 -26.80 2.65 15.01
N ALA A 85 -25.80 1.97 14.45
CA ALA A 85 -25.11 0.83 15.04
C ALA A 85 -23.61 1.06 15.18
N PHE A 86 -23.00 0.36 16.12
CA PHE A 86 -21.54 0.24 16.24
C PHE A 86 -21.22 -1.26 16.40
N PRO A 87 -20.17 -1.80 15.75
CA PRO A 87 -19.73 -3.17 15.99
C PRO A 87 -19.48 -3.41 17.47
N THR A 88 -19.97 -4.51 18.02
CA THR A 88 -19.90 -4.82 19.46
C THR A 88 -18.44 -4.76 19.96
N PRO A 89 -18.15 -4.05 21.08
CA PRO A 89 -16.80 -3.96 21.60
C PRO A 89 -16.17 -5.33 21.86
N GLY A 90 -14.87 -5.45 21.56
CA GLY A 90 -14.10 -6.67 21.81
C GLY A 90 -14.04 -7.04 23.28
N ALA A 91 -13.96 -8.34 23.58
CA ALA A 91 -14.21 -8.86 24.92
C ALA A 91 -13.17 -8.48 26.00
N ALA A 92 -12.00 -7.96 25.61
CA ALA A 92 -10.90 -7.57 26.50
C ALA A 92 -10.24 -6.26 26.06
N GLY A 93 -9.92 -5.40 27.02
CA GLY A 93 -9.01 -4.27 26.85
C GLY A 93 -7.54 -4.69 27.06
N VAL A 94 -6.64 -3.71 27.05
CA VAL A 94 -5.24 -3.90 27.47
C VAL A 94 -5.11 -3.52 28.94
N GLY A 95 -4.43 -4.36 29.73
CA GLY A 95 -4.25 -4.22 31.17
C GLY A 95 -4.79 -5.43 31.94
N ASP A 96 -4.25 -5.66 33.12
CA ASP A 96 -4.45 -6.87 33.93
C ASP A 96 -5.43 -6.65 35.10
N ALA A 97 -6.28 -5.62 34.98
CA ALA A 97 -7.33 -5.28 35.94
C ALA A 97 -8.69 -5.81 35.46
N THR A 98 -9.42 -6.45 36.36
CA THR A 98 -10.80 -6.88 36.13
C THR A 98 -11.77 -5.69 36.11
N ALA A 99 -12.98 -5.87 35.56
CA ALA A 99 -14.00 -4.81 35.59
C ALA A 99 -14.44 -4.41 37.01
N ASP A 100 -14.47 -5.38 37.96
CA ASP A 100 -14.72 -5.10 39.38
C ASP A 100 -13.59 -4.27 40.02
N GLU A 101 -12.33 -4.46 39.60
CA GLU A 101 -11.18 -3.64 40.04
C GLU A 101 -11.20 -2.24 39.41
N LEU A 102 -11.42 -2.14 38.10
CA LEU A 102 -11.52 -0.86 37.39
C LEU A 102 -12.66 0.00 37.93
N ALA A 103 -13.79 -0.61 38.31
CA ALA A 103 -14.90 0.10 38.96
C ALA A 103 -14.68 0.42 40.45
N ALA A 104 -13.59 -0.08 41.04
CA ALA A 104 -13.08 0.31 42.35
C ALA A 104 -11.85 1.25 42.24
N GLY A 105 -11.58 1.84 41.07
CA GLY A 105 -10.43 2.73 40.85
C GLY A 105 -9.07 2.02 40.76
N ILE A 106 -9.04 0.69 40.66
CA ILE A 106 -7.80 -0.10 40.64
C ILE A 106 -7.42 -0.45 39.20
N PHE A 107 -6.23 0.00 38.79
CA PHE A 107 -5.69 -0.17 37.43
C PHE A 107 -4.38 -0.97 37.47
N ARG A 108 -4.13 -1.77 36.43
CA ARG A 108 -2.95 -2.66 36.36
C ARG A 108 -2.42 -2.81 34.95
N PHE A 109 -1.12 -2.65 34.80
CA PHE A 109 -0.39 -2.85 33.53
C PHE A 109 0.91 -3.60 33.83
N GLY A 110 0.91 -4.92 33.61
CA GLY A 110 2.01 -5.80 33.97
C GLY A 110 2.26 -5.81 35.48
N ALA A 111 3.49 -5.49 35.88
CA ALA A 111 3.89 -5.47 37.29
C ALA A 111 3.37 -4.24 38.07
N GLU A 112 3.01 -3.16 37.37
CA GLU A 112 2.54 -1.93 38.02
C GLU A 112 1.03 -2.01 38.30
N THR A 113 0.64 -1.78 39.56
CA THR A 113 -0.76 -1.54 39.97
C THR A 113 -0.87 -0.13 40.55
N ARG A 114 -2.01 0.53 40.32
CA ARG A 114 -2.40 1.79 40.96
C ARG A 114 -3.81 1.71 41.50
N ASP A 115 -4.05 2.50 42.52
CA ASP A 115 -5.35 2.71 43.15
C ASP A 115 -5.60 4.22 43.10
N PHE A 116 -6.66 4.60 42.39
CA PHE A 116 -7.06 5.97 42.06
C PHE A 116 -8.49 6.25 42.56
N TYR A 117 -8.93 5.61 43.64
CA TYR A 117 -10.20 5.90 44.29
C TYR A 117 -10.02 6.92 45.42
N ASP A 118 -10.65 8.09 45.31
CA ASP A 118 -10.65 9.07 46.40
C ASP A 118 -11.75 8.71 47.42
N ASP A 119 -11.31 8.23 48.59
CA ASP A 119 -12.15 7.85 49.73
C ASP A 119 -12.95 9.03 50.33
N ALA A 120 -12.53 10.28 50.12
CA ALA A 120 -13.19 11.48 50.64
C ALA A 120 -14.21 12.06 49.66
N GLU A 121 -13.94 12.03 48.35
CA GLU A 121 -14.85 12.47 47.28
C GLU A 121 -15.78 11.34 46.77
N GLN A 122 -15.48 10.08 47.09
CA GLN A 122 -16.25 8.87 46.72
C GLN A 122 -16.39 8.65 45.20
N ARG A 123 -15.32 8.99 44.47
CA ARG A 123 -15.17 8.87 43.02
C ARG A 123 -13.79 8.34 42.65
N ILE A 124 -13.64 7.96 41.38
CA ILE A 124 -12.32 7.78 40.78
C ILE A 124 -11.71 9.16 40.46
N ASP A 125 -10.43 9.34 40.78
CA ASP A 125 -9.61 10.56 40.60
C ASP A 125 -8.20 10.12 40.14
N VAL A 126 -7.88 10.28 38.85
CA VAL A 126 -6.71 9.62 38.24
C VAL A 126 -5.54 10.59 38.09
N ASP A 127 -4.37 10.24 38.64
CA ASP A 127 -3.13 10.95 38.30
C ASP A 127 -2.69 10.61 36.87
N TRP A 128 -3.21 11.37 35.91
CA TRP A 128 -2.87 11.27 34.48
C TRP A 128 -1.39 11.59 34.18
N GLN A 129 -0.65 12.13 35.16
CA GLN A 129 0.78 12.43 35.07
C GLN A 129 1.66 11.42 35.82
N ASP A 130 1.10 10.39 36.49
CA ASP A 130 1.88 9.30 37.09
C ASP A 130 2.81 8.71 36.03
N THR A 131 4.09 8.56 36.36
CA THR A 131 5.12 8.09 35.42
C THR A 131 5.17 6.57 35.27
N TRP A 132 4.33 5.82 36.01
CA TRP A 132 4.24 4.36 36.04
C TRP A 132 5.62 3.69 36.08
N GLY A 133 6.36 3.95 37.16
CA GLY A 133 7.72 3.43 37.37
C GLY A 133 8.81 4.11 36.54
N GLY A 134 8.49 5.16 35.78
CA GLY A 134 9.41 5.85 34.86
C GLY A 134 9.27 5.45 33.39
N THR A 135 8.11 4.91 32.98
CA THR A 135 7.83 4.47 31.60
C THR A 135 7.26 5.58 30.68
N GLU A 136 7.29 6.83 31.17
CA GLU A 136 6.66 8.09 30.69
C GLU A 136 6.72 8.41 29.18
N ALA A 137 7.67 7.84 28.43
CA ALA A 137 7.91 8.16 27.02
C ALA A 137 7.95 6.94 26.07
N ALA A 138 7.81 5.70 26.57
CA ALA A 138 7.91 4.50 25.74
C ALA A 138 6.55 4.15 25.08
N PRO A 139 6.47 3.99 23.75
CA PRO A 139 5.31 3.40 23.09
C PRO A 139 4.93 2.04 23.71
N GLY A 140 3.68 1.91 24.17
CA GLY A 140 3.19 0.72 24.87
C GLY A 140 3.46 0.70 26.39
N GLY A 141 4.15 1.69 26.95
CA GLY A 141 4.29 1.87 28.39
C GLY A 141 2.95 2.17 29.07
N ALA A 142 2.85 1.86 30.38
CA ALA A 142 1.61 1.92 31.14
C ALA A 142 0.94 3.31 31.12
N GLN A 143 1.70 4.41 31.25
CA GLN A 143 1.15 5.77 31.13
C GLN A 143 0.53 6.04 29.75
N VAL A 144 1.11 5.47 28.67
CA VAL A 144 0.56 5.59 27.32
C VAL A 144 -0.75 4.80 27.22
N LEU A 145 -0.76 3.54 27.67
CA LEU A 145 -1.96 2.68 27.67
C LEU A 145 -3.11 3.25 28.51
N MET A 146 -2.79 3.90 29.64
CA MET A 146 -3.73 4.66 30.45
C MET A 146 -4.34 5.82 29.64
N SER A 147 -3.50 6.64 28.99
CA SER A 147 -3.95 7.77 28.16
C SER A 147 -4.65 7.37 26.85
N ASP A 148 -4.42 6.13 26.37
CA ASP A 148 -5.15 5.50 25.27
C ASP A 148 -6.57 5.05 25.69
N LEU A 149 -6.90 5.09 26.99
CA LEU A 149 -8.03 4.42 27.66
C LEU A 149 -8.11 2.92 27.30
N ALA A 150 -6.95 2.25 27.20
CA ALA A 150 -6.86 0.91 26.58
C ALA A 150 -7.59 -0.19 27.38
N PHE A 151 -7.86 0.03 28.66
CA PHE A 151 -8.64 -0.85 29.54
C PHE A 151 -10.16 -0.78 29.30
N MET A 152 -10.67 0.28 28.66
CA MET A 152 -12.10 0.58 28.57
C MET A 152 -12.97 -0.55 27.93
N PRO A 153 -12.48 -1.33 26.94
CA PRO A 153 -13.23 -2.50 26.44
C PRO A 153 -13.52 -3.56 27.51
N THR A 154 -12.69 -3.70 28.56
CA THR A 154 -12.95 -4.61 29.68
C THR A 154 -14.19 -4.20 30.48
N LEU A 155 -14.36 -2.89 30.75
CA LEU A 155 -15.57 -2.35 31.40
C LEU A 155 -16.80 -2.50 30.50
N ALA A 156 -16.71 -2.13 29.22
CA ALA A 156 -17.83 -2.24 28.28
C ALA A 156 -18.27 -3.70 28.06
N SER A 157 -17.32 -4.61 27.89
CA SER A 157 -17.54 -6.07 27.79
C SER A 157 -18.24 -6.62 29.05
N ALA A 158 -17.79 -6.23 30.24
CA ALA A 158 -18.42 -6.65 31.49
C ALA A 158 -19.86 -6.12 31.63
N TYR A 159 -20.12 -4.87 31.29
CA TYR A 159 -21.48 -4.30 31.32
C TYR A 159 -22.46 -5.02 30.39
N VAL A 160 -22.04 -5.39 29.17
CA VAL A 160 -22.88 -6.13 28.21
C VAL A 160 -23.23 -7.54 28.72
N ASN A 161 -22.32 -8.18 29.46
CA ASN A 161 -22.46 -9.56 29.90
C ASN A 161 -23.01 -9.71 31.34
N GLU A 162 -23.06 -8.65 32.14
CA GLU A 162 -23.55 -8.68 33.51
C GLU A 162 -25.09 -8.59 33.58
N SER A 163 -25.66 -9.36 34.50
CA SER A 163 -27.10 -9.46 34.75
C SER A 163 -27.54 -8.67 35.99
N ASP A 164 -26.65 -8.43 36.94
CA ASP A 164 -26.91 -7.63 38.14
C ASP A 164 -26.98 -6.13 37.79
N PRO A 165 -28.12 -5.45 38.02
CA PRO A 165 -28.24 -4.01 37.79
C PRO A 165 -27.29 -3.16 38.64
N GLN A 166 -26.91 -3.60 39.84
CA GLN A 166 -26.01 -2.82 40.71
C GLN A 166 -24.58 -2.82 40.18
N ARG A 167 -24.12 -3.97 39.67
CA ARG A 167 -22.79 -4.13 39.06
C ARG A 167 -22.69 -3.41 37.71
N ARG A 168 -23.73 -3.49 36.87
CA ARG A 168 -23.82 -2.68 35.64
C ARG A 168 -23.78 -1.18 35.91
N ALA A 169 -24.57 -0.69 36.87
CA ALA A 169 -24.52 0.70 37.28
C ALA A 169 -23.13 1.12 37.82
N ALA A 170 -22.41 0.23 38.52
CA ALA A 170 -21.03 0.48 38.94
C ALA A 170 -20.04 0.57 37.76
N TYR A 171 -20.10 -0.34 36.79
CA TYR A 171 -19.26 -0.27 35.58
C TYR A 171 -19.54 0.99 34.75
N ALA A 172 -20.81 1.40 34.66
CA ALA A 172 -21.22 2.63 33.99
C ALA A 172 -20.80 3.89 34.76
N LYS A 173 -20.91 3.91 36.10
CA LYS A 173 -20.36 4.98 36.94
C LYS A 173 -18.86 5.14 36.67
N ALA A 174 -18.11 4.04 36.69
CA ALA A 174 -16.67 4.05 36.48
C ALA A 174 -16.28 4.57 35.08
N TRP A 175 -16.96 4.11 34.02
CA TRP A 175 -16.78 4.67 32.67
C TRP A 175 -16.99 6.19 32.63
N MET A 176 -18.04 6.69 33.28
CA MET A 176 -18.35 8.11 33.31
C MET A 176 -17.32 8.90 34.12
N GLU A 177 -17.06 8.53 35.38
CA GLU A 177 -16.09 9.20 36.25
C GLU A 177 -14.72 9.28 35.59
N ILE A 178 -14.16 8.15 35.14
CA ILE A 178 -12.85 8.09 34.47
C ILE A 178 -12.80 9.00 33.23
N SER A 179 -13.90 9.12 32.49
CA SER A 179 -13.93 9.92 31.25
C SER A 179 -14.10 11.42 31.53
N LEU A 180 -14.90 11.81 32.52
CA LEU A 180 -15.09 13.22 32.90
C LEU A 180 -13.86 13.78 33.63
N ASP A 181 -13.29 13.00 34.55
CA ASP A 181 -12.01 13.25 35.22
C ASP A 181 -10.90 13.53 34.19
N PHE A 182 -10.78 12.62 33.21
CA PHE A 182 -9.85 12.77 32.09
C PHE A 182 -10.00 14.08 31.31
N PHE A 183 -11.23 14.51 31.02
CA PHE A 183 -11.49 15.77 30.31
C PHE A 183 -11.19 17.01 31.19
N ALA A 184 -11.53 16.95 32.49
CA ALA A 184 -11.35 18.05 33.43
C ALA A 184 -9.86 18.35 33.71
N ASP A 185 -9.07 17.31 33.96
CA ASP A 185 -7.65 17.45 34.33
C ASP A 185 -6.73 17.75 33.13
N ASN A 186 -7.17 17.41 31.92
CA ASN A 186 -6.35 17.50 30.72
C ASN A 186 -7.06 18.23 29.56
N PRO A 187 -7.46 19.51 29.73
CA PRO A 187 -8.18 20.30 28.72
C PRO A 187 -7.32 20.68 27.50
N SER A 188 -6.06 20.24 27.41
CA SER A 188 -5.23 20.38 26.20
C SER A 188 -4.18 19.28 26.11
N TRP A 189 -4.01 18.72 24.91
CA TRP A 189 -3.14 17.55 24.69
C TRP A 189 -1.83 17.90 23.98
N PRO A 190 -0.68 17.37 24.42
CA PRO A 190 0.57 17.51 23.70
C PRO A 190 0.49 16.89 22.30
N GLN A 191 0.82 17.67 21.24
CA GLN A 191 0.85 17.22 19.84
C GLN A 191 1.85 16.08 19.53
N VAL A 192 2.56 15.57 20.54
CA VAL A 192 3.41 14.38 20.47
C VAL A 192 2.66 13.09 20.83
N ARG A 193 1.46 13.17 21.41
CA ARG A 193 0.60 12.01 21.79
C ARG A 193 -0.62 11.83 20.85
N ASN A 194 -0.48 12.22 19.58
CA ASN A 194 -1.56 12.19 18.58
C ASN A 194 -2.17 10.79 18.35
N LEU A 195 -1.34 9.72 18.36
CA LEU A 195 -1.83 8.34 18.28
C LEU A 195 -2.74 7.99 19.45
N SER A 196 -2.36 8.39 20.66
CA SER A 196 -3.14 8.14 21.88
C SER A 196 -4.48 8.85 21.86
N ALA A 197 -4.52 10.11 21.39
CA ALA A 197 -5.78 10.82 21.16
C ALA A 197 -6.68 10.07 20.15
N GLY A 198 -6.13 9.59 19.04
CA GLY A 198 -6.86 8.78 18.05
C GLY A 198 -7.41 7.47 18.64
N LYS A 199 -6.58 6.67 19.32
CA LYS A 199 -7.01 5.43 20.00
C LYS A 199 -8.10 5.69 21.04
N ARG A 200 -7.91 6.72 21.87
CA ARG A 200 -8.82 7.12 22.95
C ARG A 200 -10.18 7.55 22.42
N LEU A 201 -10.25 8.36 21.36
CA LEU A 201 -11.54 8.74 20.76
C LEU A 201 -12.32 7.48 20.34
N ASN A 202 -11.65 6.48 19.75
CA ASN A 202 -12.27 5.20 19.48
C ASN A 202 -12.80 4.51 20.77
N GLN A 203 -12.08 4.54 21.89
CA GLN A 203 -12.55 3.94 23.13
C GLN A 203 -13.75 4.68 23.72
N LEU A 204 -13.78 6.02 23.61
CA LEU A 204 -14.92 6.84 24.03
C LEU A 204 -16.17 6.50 23.20
N ILE A 205 -16.09 6.51 21.87
CA ILE A 205 -17.21 6.14 20.99
C ILE A 205 -17.67 4.69 21.23
N SER A 206 -16.71 3.76 21.34
CA SER A 206 -16.97 2.33 21.61
C SER A 206 -17.70 2.12 22.94
N ALA A 207 -17.22 2.74 24.03
CA ALA A 207 -17.85 2.65 25.35
C ALA A 207 -19.23 3.33 25.36
N PHE A 208 -19.36 4.52 24.77
CA PHE A 208 -20.64 5.22 24.65
C PHE A 208 -21.71 4.37 23.92
N SER A 209 -21.31 3.60 22.91
CA SER A 209 -22.24 2.74 22.16
C SER A 209 -22.98 1.71 23.03
N VAL A 210 -22.35 1.32 24.15
CA VAL A 210 -22.86 0.40 25.18
C VAL A 210 -23.53 1.16 26.32
N PHE A 211 -22.79 2.06 26.99
CA PHE A 211 -23.20 2.64 28.27
C PHE A 211 -24.32 3.68 28.17
N ARG A 212 -24.60 4.24 26.98
CA ARG A 212 -25.76 5.14 26.72
C ARG A 212 -27.13 4.59 27.16
N THR A 213 -27.20 3.28 27.42
CA THR A 213 -28.43 2.57 27.80
C THR A 213 -28.66 2.48 29.31
N GLU A 214 -27.69 2.85 30.16
CA GLU A 214 -27.79 2.73 31.62
C GLU A 214 -28.76 3.77 32.21
N PRO A 215 -29.86 3.37 32.87
CA PRO A 215 -30.80 4.31 33.48
C PRO A 215 -30.19 5.18 34.60
N ALA A 216 -29.15 4.71 35.29
CA ALA A 216 -28.54 5.39 36.44
C ALA A 216 -27.57 6.54 36.10
N THR A 217 -27.07 6.65 34.86
CA THR A 217 -26.16 7.74 34.44
C THR A 217 -26.83 9.11 34.56
N ASP A 218 -26.16 10.14 35.09
CA ASP A 218 -26.75 11.47 35.18
C ASP A 218 -26.89 12.16 33.79
N ALA A 219 -27.87 13.03 33.66
CA ALA A 219 -28.16 13.74 32.40
C ALA A 219 -27.13 14.85 32.10
N GLY A 220 -26.64 15.57 33.12
CA GLY A 220 -25.59 16.57 32.98
C GLY A 220 -24.22 15.94 32.74
N ASP A 221 -23.92 14.81 33.39
CA ASP A 221 -22.72 14.01 33.12
C ASP A 221 -22.69 13.55 31.65
N LEU A 222 -23.83 13.05 31.14
CA LEU A 222 -24.00 12.66 29.73
C LEU A 222 -23.73 13.82 28.75
N VAL A 223 -24.24 15.02 29.05
CA VAL A 223 -23.97 16.22 28.23
C VAL A 223 -22.48 16.55 28.25
N THR A 224 -21.86 16.56 29.44
CA THR A 224 -20.43 16.86 29.62
C THR A 224 -19.54 15.85 28.89
N TYR A 225 -19.93 14.58 28.91
CA TYR A 225 -19.27 13.50 28.17
C TYR A 225 -19.30 13.74 26.66
N LEU A 226 -20.47 14.11 26.13
CA LEU A 226 -20.65 14.38 24.70
C LEU A 226 -19.87 15.62 24.25
N SER A 227 -19.79 16.67 25.07
CA SER A 227 -18.91 17.82 24.82
C SER A 227 -17.44 17.42 24.77
N GLY A 228 -16.93 16.66 25.75
CA GLY A 228 -15.53 16.20 25.76
C GLY A 228 -15.17 15.28 24.58
N VAL A 229 -16.13 14.45 24.11
CA VAL A 229 -16.01 13.67 22.87
C VAL A 229 -15.95 14.58 21.63
N HIS A 230 -16.79 15.61 21.56
CA HIS A 230 -16.79 16.57 20.46
C HIS A 230 -15.47 17.35 20.40
N GLU A 231 -15.01 17.92 21.52
CA GLU A 231 -13.73 18.62 21.63
C GLU A 231 -12.54 17.74 21.28
N THR A 232 -12.53 16.47 21.74
CA THR A 232 -11.50 15.49 21.37
C THR A 232 -11.50 15.23 19.86
N THR A 233 -12.67 15.18 19.22
CA THR A 233 -12.80 14.96 17.77
C THR A 233 -12.33 16.18 16.99
N ASP A 234 -12.74 17.39 17.37
CA ASP A 234 -12.31 18.63 16.71
C ASP A 234 -10.81 18.92 16.90
N PHE A 235 -10.23 18.61 18.06
CA PHE A 235 -8.78 18.66 18.25
C PHE A 235 -8.06 17.71 17.28
N LEU A 236 -8.57 16.48 17.12
CA LEU A 236 -8.03 15.53 16.17
C LEU A 236 -8.18 15.98 14.71
N THR A 237 -9.28 16.66 14.32
CA THR A 237 -9.41 17.17 12.95
C THR A 237 -8.38 18.27 12.64
N GLN A 238 -8.07 19.13 13.61
CA GLN A 238 -7.04 20.17 13.48
C GLN A 238 -5.64 19.56 13.39
N VAL A 239 -5.33 18.60 14.27
CA VAL A 239 -4.04 17.88 14.28
C VAL A 239 -3.83 17.09 12.98
N LEU A 240 -4.84 16.38 12.48
CA LEU A 240 -4.71 15.53 11.30
C LEU A 240 -4.42 16.33 10.01
N GLN A 241 -4.82 17.60 9.94
CA GLN A 241 -4.49 18.47 8.79
C GLN A 241 -2.98 18.74 8.67
N ILE A 242 -2.25 18.80 9.79
CA ILE A 242 -0.82 19.15 9.85
C ILE A 242 0.11 17.95 10.11
N HIS A 243 -0.42 16.81 10.56
CA HIS A 243 0.37 15.60 10.81
C HIS A 243 0.96 15.05 9.50
N VAL A 244 2.26 14.74 9.48
CA VAL A 244 2.90 14.07 8.34
C VAL A 244 2.48 12.61 8.35
N GLY A 245 1.74 12.20 7.32
CA GLY A 245 1.08 10.90 7.31
C GLY A 245 2.03 9.73 7.55
N ASN A 246 1.61 8.86 8.47
CA ASN A 246 2.17 7.55 8.87
C ASN A 246 1.00 6.72 9.44
N ASN A 247 1.22 5.53 10.00
CA ASN A 247 0.11 4.72 10.53
C ASN A 247 -0.77 5.44 11.59
N TRP A 248 -0.24 6.44 12.32
CA TRP A 248 -1.04 7.27 13.25
C TRP A 248 -2.10 8.12 12.52
N TYR A 249 -1.82 8.51 11.27
CA TYR A 249 -2.71 9.34 10.44
C TYR A 249 -4.03 8.60 10.14
N VAL A 250 -3.94 7.31 9.77
CA VAL A 250 -5.12 6.46 9.59
C VAL A 250 -5.82 6.22 10.92
N SER A 251 -5.08 5.98 12.02
CA SER A 251 -5.68 5.78 13.34
C SER A 251 -6.48 6.99 13.83
N MET A 252 -6.04 8.21 13.51
CA MET A 252 -6.81 9.43 13.81
C MET A 252 -8.02 9.57 12.87
N ALA A 253 -7.82 9.42 11.55
CA ALA A 253 -8.90 9.51 10.56
C ALA A 253 -10.04 8.55 10.88
N ARG A 254 -9.71 7.28 11.12
CA ARG A 254 -10.64 6.21 11.46
C ARG A 254 -11.45 6.48 12.73
N SER A 255 -10.84 7.08 13.75
CA SER A 255 -11.57 7.44 14.99
C SER A 255 -12.46 8.69 14.82
N ILE A 256 -12.07 9.64 13.97
CA ILE A 256 -12.94 10.76 13.56
C ILE A 256 -14.14 10.22 12.77
N TYR A 257 -13.93 9.26 11.85
CA TYR A 257 -15.02 8.58 11.12
C TYR A 257 -15.99 7.88 12.07
N PHE A 258 -15.47 7.20 13.10
CA PHE A 258 -16.29 6.53 14.12
C PHE A 258 -17.17 7.52 14.89
N ALA A 259 -16.61 8.67 15.33
CA ALA A 259 -17.39 9.71 15.97
C ALA A 259 -18.46 10.29 15.04
N ALA A 260 -18.10 10.57 13.79
CA ALA A 260 -18.98 11.15 12.79
C ALA A 260 -20.19 10.25 12.42
N VAL A 261 -19.94 8.96 12.17
CA VAL A 261 -21.01 8.00 11.81
C VAL A 261 -21.84 7.59 13.02
N TYR A 262 -21.23 7.49 14.21
CA TYR A 262 -21.95 7.05 15.40
C TYR A 262 -22.65 8.18 16.18
N LEU A 263 -22.28 9.45 15.97
CA LEU A 263 -22.90 10.62 16.60
C LEU A 263 -23.34 11.68 15.56
N PRO A 264 -24.20 11.33 14.57
CA PRO A 264 -24.69 12.25 13.54
C PRO A 264 -25.62 13.36 14.08
N GLU A 265 -25.93 13.34 15.38
CA GLU A 265 -26.62 14.40 16.12
C GLU A 265 -25.75 15.65 16.32
N PHE A 266 -24.43 15.52 16.32
CA PHE A 266 -23.53 16.68 16.37
C PHE A 266 -23.55 17.45 15.06
N ARG A 267 -23.59 18.78 15.15
CA ARG A 267 -23.58 19.68 13.99
C ARG A 267 -22.34 19.52 13.10
N ALA A 268 -21.22 19.08 13.67
CA ALA A 268 -19.96 18.89 12.96
C ALA A 268 -19.83 17.53 12.24
N SER A 269 -20.63 16.52 12.60
CA SER A 269 -20.40 15.13 12.18
C SER A 269 -20.43 14.90 10.66
N SER A 270 -21.29 15.59 9.91
CA SER A 270 -21.28 15.51 8.44
C SER A 270 -19.96 16.00 7.81
N GLY A 271 -19.37 17.06 8.38
CA GLY A 271 -18.05 17.54 7.98
C GLY A 271 -16.92 16.60 8.41
N TRP A 272 -17.02 16.01 9.60
CA TRP A 272 -16.04 15.05 10.11
C TRP A 272 -16.01 13.73 9.31
N GLU A 273 -17.18 13.19 8.91
CA GLU A 273 -17.28 11.95 8.12
C GLU A 273 -16.50 12.10 6.80
N SER A 274 -16.87 13.14 6.05
CA SER A 274 -16.21 13.57 4.83
C SER A 274 -14.71 13.87 5.02
N PHE A 275 -14.32 14.51 6.12
CA PHE A 275 -12.91 14.82 6.41
C PHE A 275 -12.07 13.56 6.68
N ALA A 276 -12.65 12.57 7.36
CA ALA A 276 -11.98 11.31 7.66
C ALA A 276 -11.76 10.47 6.40
N VAL A 277 -12.79 10.29 5.55
CA VAL A 277 -12.67 9.52 4.30
C VAL A 277 -11.61 10.12 3.38
N ARG A 278 -11.67 11.43 3.09
CA ARG A 278 -10.62 12.14 2.33
C ARG A 278 -9.22 11.95 2.89
N SER A 279 -9.10 11.92 4.21
CA SER A 279 -7.82 11.74 4.88
C SER A 279 -7.22 10.36 4.59
N VAL A 280 -8.04 9.30 4.61
CA VAL A 280 -7.57 7.96 4.24
C VAL A 280 -7.22 7.89 2.75
N GLU A 281 -8.02 8.44 1.85
CA GLU A 281 -7.69 8.48 0.40
C GLU A 281 -6.36 9.20 0.12
N ARG A 282 -6.15 10.37 0.75
CA ARG A 282 -4.91 11.15 0.67
C ARG A 282 -3.72 10.35 1.20
N PHE A 283 -3.93 9.60 2.28
CA PHE A 283 -2.91 8.72 2.86
C PHE A 283 -2.55 7.58 1.91
N LEU A 284 -3.54 6.86 1.37
CA LEU A 284 -3.33 5.72 0.48
C LEU A 284 -2.54 6.14 -0.78
N ARG A 285 -3.02 7.17 -1.48
CA ARG A 285 -2.36 7.73 -2.69
C ARG A 285 -0.95 8.28 -2.44
N ALA A 286 -0.61 8.65 -1.22
CA ALA A 286 0.71 9.15 -0.88
C ALA A 286 1.68 8.07 -0.38
N TYR A 287 1.17 6.98 0.20
CA TYR A 287 1.96 6.10 1.08
C TYR A 287 1.72 4.59 0.90
N VAL A 288 0.78 4.15 0.09
CA VAL A 288 0.76 2.77 -0.45
C VAL A 288 1.48 2.77 -1.81
N GLN A 289 2.28 1.75 -2.06
CA GLN A 289 3.06 1.59 -3.29
C GLN A 289 2.21 0.93 -4.39
N SER A 290 2.66 1.03 -5.65
CA SER A 290 1.90 0.53 -6.81
C SER A 290 1.87 -1.01 -6.94
N ASP A 291 2.58 -1.72 -6.06
CA ASP A 291 2.50 -3.15 -5.79
C ASP A 291 1.73 -3.47 -4.49
N GLY A 292 0.87 -2.56 -4.02
CA GLY A 292 -0.04 -2.76 -2.89
C GLY A 292 0.58 -2.66 -1.49
N VAL A 293 1.90 -2.61 -1.38
CA VAL A 293 2.62 -2.56 -0.10
C VAL A 293 2.53 -1.17 0.54
N TYR A 294 2.20 -1.09 1.82
CA TYR A 294 2.30 0.17 2.58
C TYR A 294 3.77 0.54 2.82
N ARG A 295 4.15 1.81 2.69
CA ARG A 295 5.57 2.25 2.72
C ARG A 295 6.34 1.97 4.02
N GLU A 296 5.71 1.61 5.14
CA GLU A 296 6.44 1.33 6.39
C GLU A 296 6.98 -0.11 6.32
N PRO A 297 8.31 -0.32 6.44
CA PRO A 297 8.95 -1.61 6.15
C PRO A 297 8.85 -2.59 7.33
N ALA A 298 7.63 -2.80 7.83
CA ALA A 298 7.34 -3.70 8.94
C ALA A 298 5.91 -4.26 8.77
N PHE A 299 5.77 -5.58 8.75
CA PHE A 299 4.49 -6.27 8.52
C PHE A 299 3.43 -5.98 9.59
N ASN A 300 3.85 -5.69 10.82
CA ASN A 300 2.92 -5.23 11.88
C ASN A 300 2.22 -3.90 11.53
N TYR A 301 2.88 -3.00 10.80
CA TYR A 301 2.30 -1.73 10.35
C TYR A 301 1.58 -1.82 9.00
N GLN A 302 1.84 -2.85 8.20
CA GLN A 302 0.97 -3.24 7.08
C GLN A 302 -0.40 -3.66 7.63
N ALA A 303 -0.39 -4.67 8.51
CA ALA A 303 -1.58 -5.22 9.17
C ALA A 303 -2.43 -4.14 9.84
N TYR A 304 -1.81 -3.28 10.65
CA TYR A 304 -2.52 -2.22 11.37
C TYR A 304 -3.24 -1.22 10.44
N VAL A 305 -2.69 -0.91 9.27
CA VAL A 305 -3.37 -0.05 8.28
C VAL A 305 -4.59 -0.77 7.67
N ALA A 306 -4.45 -2.04 7.28
CA ALA A 306 -5.55 -2.82 6.73
C ALA A 306 -6.68 -3.05 7.77
N ASP A 307 -6.34 -3.40 9.01
CA ASP A 307 -7.31 -3.60 10.09
C ASP A 307 -8.04 -2.30 10.48
N LEU A 308 -7.36 -1.14 10.42
CA LEU A 308 -8.01 0.15 10.59
C LEU A 308 -9.06 0.41 9.49
N ILE A 309 -8.72 0.18 8.22
CA ILE A 309 -9.65 0.37 7.08
C ILE A 309 -10.80 -0.63 7.15
N ASN A 310 -10.53 -1.92 7.38
CA ASN A 310 -11.57 -2.95 7.57
C ASN A 310 -12.53 -2.58 8.72
N SER A 311 -12.03 -1.96 9.79
CA SER A 311 -12.90 -1.47 10.88
C SER A 311 -13.71 -0.21 10.53
N MET A 312 -13.28 0.60 9.55
CA MET A 312 -14.14 1.64 8.95
C MET A 312 -15.23 0.99 8.09
N THR A 313 -14.90 -0.02 7.28
CA THR A 313 -15.87 -0.78 6.47
C THR A 313 -16.96 -1.40 7.36
N GLY A 314 -16.58 -2.09 8.45
CA GLY A 314 -17.56 -2.66 9.38
C GLY A 314 -18.45 -1.64 10.11
N VAL A 315 -18.02 -0.39 10.26
CA VAL A 315 -18.87 0.71 10.76
C VAL A 315 -19.75 1.29 9.65
N ALA A 316 -19.24 1.36 8.41
CA ALA A 316 -20.00 1.82 7.25
C ALA A 316 -21.16 0.85 6.92
N ASP A 317 -20.86 -0.44 6.78
CA ASP A 317 -21.81 -1.52 6.49
C ASP A 317 -22.94 -1.57 7.55
N ALA A 318 -22.57 -1.48 8.83
CA ALA A 318 -23.51 -1.49 9.95
C ALA A 318 -24.48 -0.29 9.98
N ASN A 319 -24.19 0.77 9.23
CA ASN A 319 -24.99 2.00 9.13
C ASN A 319 -25.46 2.29 7.69
N GLY A 320 -25.35 1.32 6.77
CA GLY A 320 -25.78 1.46 5.38
C GLY A 320 -25.03 2.52 4.58
N ARG A 321 -23.77 2.82 4.94
CA ARG A 321 -22.90 3.75 4.22
C ARG A 321 -21.98 2.99 3.26
N LYS A 322 -21.72 3.52 2.06
CA LYS A 322 -20.65 3.03 1.18
C LYS A 322 -19.36 3.82 1.46
N LEU A 323 -18.22 3.13 1.54
CA LEU A 323 -16.89 3.74 1.44
C LEU A 323 -16.39 3.67 -0.01
N PRO A 324 -15.52 4.60 -0.46
CA PRO A 324 -14.92 4.52 -1.80
C PRO A 324 -14.19 3.19 -1.99
N ASP A 325 -14.43 2.50 -3.11
CA ASP A 325 -13.97 1.11 -3.28
C ASP A 325 -12.43 0.99 -3.28
N ALA A 326 -11.73 2.06 -3.67
CA ALA A 326 -10.27 2.19 -3.57
C ALA A 326 -9.73 2.07 -2.13
N LEU A 327 -10.52 2.36 -1.08
CA LEU A 327 -10.13 2.09 0.31
C LEU A 327 -10.15 0.58 0.59
N ILE A 328 -11.21 -0.10 0.14
CA ILE A 328 -11.42 -1.54 0.37
C ILE A 328 -10.36 -2.34 -0.41
N GLN A 329 -10.15 -2.00 -1.69
CA GLN A 329 -9.09 -2.57 -2.55
C GLN A 329 -7.71 -2.43 -1.90
N ALA A 330 -7.38 -1.27 -1.30
CA ALA A 330 -6.08 -1.09 -0.64
C ALA A 330 -5.92 -1.93 0.63
N ALA A 331 -6.98 -2.14 1.42
CA ALA A 331 -6.93 -3.05 2.56
C ALA A 331 -6.71 -4.51 2.10
N ASP A 332 -7.33 -4.89 0.97
CA ASP A 332 -7.27 -6.25 0.43
C ASP A 332 -5.95 -6.58 -0.26
N TRP A 333 -5.34 -5.62 -0.97
CA TRP A 333 -3.98 -5.76 -1.48
C TRP A 333 -2.95 -5.85 -0.34
N ILE A 334 -3.12 -5.10 0.75
CA ILE A 334 -2.28 -5.26 1.94
C ILE A 334 -2.50 -6.64 2.60
N ALA A 335 -3.74 -7.13 2.67
CA ALA A 335 -4.03 -8.47 3.18
C ALA A 335 -3.41 -9.58 2.30
N ASP A 336 -3.40 -9.40 0.98
CA ASP A 336 -2.75 -10.28 0.02
C ASP A 336 -1.22 -10.32 0.18
N VAL A 337 -0.56 -9.17 0.42
CA VAL A 337 0.85 -9.15 0.84
C VAL A 337 1.02 -9.96 2.14
N MET A 338 0.20 -9.71 3.16
CA MET A 338 0.25 -10.43 4.45
C MET A 338 -0.05 -11.92 4.35
N PHE A 339 -0.70 -12.37 3.29
CA PHE A 339 -0.91 -13.77 2.95
C PHE A 339 0.32 -14.34 2.22
N ALA A 340 0.74 -13.73 1.11
CA ALA A 340 1.84 -14.21 0.27
C ALA A 340 3.21 -14.24 0.99
N THR A 341 3.44 -13.36 1.97
CA THR A 341 4.67 -13.34 2.80
C THR A 341 4.57 -14.13 4.11
N ARG A 342 3.64 -15.09 4.22
CA ARG A 342 3.60 -16.02 5.37
C ARG A 342 4.66 -17.10 5.29
N GLN A 343 5.33 -17.29 6.43
CA GLN A 343 6.20 -18.42 6.72
C GLN A 343 5.39 -19.74 6.84
N PRO A 344 6.04 -20.93 6.82
CA PRO A 344 5.38 -22.23 6.96
C PRO A 344 4.58 -22.41 8.28
N ASN A 345 4.99 -21.75 9.38
CA ASN A 345 4.22 -21.73 10.63
C ASN A 345 2.99 -20.80 10.59
N LEU A 346 2.75 -20.10 9.46
CA LEU A 346 1.70 -19.09 9.25
C LEU A 346 1.90 -17.79 10.04
N GLU A 347 3.11 -17.51 10.53
CA GLU A 347 3.51 -16.21 11.07
C GLU A 347 4.02 -15.28 9.94
N PRO A 348 4.05 -13.95 10.14
CA PRO A 348 4.84 -13.05 9.31
C PRO A 348 6.34 -13.32 9.49
N ALA A 349 7.18 -12.84 8.57
CA ALA A 349 8.61 -12.66 8.90
C ALA A 349 8.79 -11.43 9.80
N GLN A 350 9.69 -11.49 10.78
CA GLN A 350 9.82 -10.48 11.82
C GLN A 350 10.74 -9.31 11.42
N ILE A 351 10.67 -8.90 10.14
CA ILE A 351 11.43 -7.79 9.58
C ILE A 351 10.94 -6.44 10.10
N GLY A 352 11.86 -5.51 10.34
CA GLY A 352 11.55 -4.19 10.88
C GLY A 352 10.89 -4.27 12.27
N ASP A 353 10.05 -3.28 12.58
CA ASP A 353 9.26 -3.25 13.82
C ASP A 353 8.05 -4.21 13.77
N THR A 354 8.30 -5.53 13.63
CA THR A 354 7.27 -6.59 13.57
C THR A 354 7.34 -7.54 14.78
N PRO A 355 6.81 -7.15 15.96
CA PRO A 355 6.82 -8.00 17.15
C PRO A 355 5.67 -9.02 17.22
N ASN A 356 4.54 -8.75 16.57
CA ASN A 356 3.30 -9.52 16.71
C ASN A 356 3.23 -10.67 15.68
N ILE A 357 3.18 -11.91 16.16
CA ILE A 357 3.11 -13.13 15.33
C ILE A 357 1.75 -13.32 14.62
N ASP A 358 0.66 -12.75 15.16
CA ASP A 358 -0.67 -12.77 14.55
C ASP A 358 -0.92 -11.58 13.61
N ALA A 359 0.05 -10.65 13.46
CA ALA A 359 -0.11 -9.43 12.68
C ALA A 359 -0.62 -9.72 11.25
N GLY A 360 -1.79 -9.18 10.90
CA GLY A 360 -2.41 -9.31 9.58
C GLY A 360 -3.34 -10.51 9.42
N ARG A 361 -3.45 -11.40 10.40
CA ARG A 361 -4.39 -12.54 10.37
C ARG A 361 -5.86 -12.09 10.33
N SER A 362 -6.17 -10.95 10.95
CA SER A 362 -7.47 -10.28 10.90
C SER A 362 -7.79 -9.72 9.51
N ALA A 363 -6.84 -9.03 8.88
CA ALA A 363 -6.98 -8.55 7.50
C ALA A 363 -7.20 -9.72 6.52
N ILE A 364 -6.35 -10.76 6.56
CA ILE A 364 -6.49 -11.97 5.73
C ILE A 364 -7.87 -12.63 5.94
N ARG A 365 -8.36 -12.66 7.19
CA ARG A 365 -9.72 -13.13 7.50
C ARG A 365 -10.78 -12.28 6.81
N ALA A 366 -10.79 -10.97 7.03
CA ALA A 366 -11.82 -10.07 6.53
C ALA A 366 -11.88 -10.06 4.99
N THR A 367 -10.71 -10.02 4.33
CA THR A 367 -10.58 -10.13 2.88
C THR A 367 -11.05 -11.50 2.37
N GLY A 368 -10.66 -12.59 3.05
CA GLY A 368 -11.07 -13.95 2.70
C GLY A 368 -12.57 -14.21 2.88
N GLU A 369 -13.19 -13.62 3.90
CA GLU A 369 -14.63 -13.69 4.16
C GLU A 369 -15.41 -12.81 3.16
N ARG A 370 -14.92 -11.61 2.81
CA ARG A 370 -15.53 -10.72 1.80
C ARG A 370 -15.57 -11.34 0.40
N HIS A 371 -14.46 -11.92 -0.04
CA HIS A 371 -14.32 -12.47 -1.40
C HIS A 371 -14.53 -14.00 -1.49
N SER A 372 -14.93 -14.65 -0.38
CA SER A 372 -15.11 -16.11 -0.28
C SER A 372 -13.86 -16.93 -0.63
N TRP A 373 -12.66 -16.43 -0.35
CA TRP A 373 -11.39 -17.09 -0.64
C TRP A 373 -11.06 -18.19 0.38
N SER A 374 -11.12 -19.45 -0.05
CA SER A 374 -10.94 -20.62 0.82
C SER A 374 -9.50 -20.83 1.32
N ASP A 375 -8.51 -20.29 0.63
CA ASP A 375 -7.09 -20.32 0.97
C ASP A 375 -6.69 -19.23 1.97
N PHE A 376 -7.22 -18.01 1.82
CA PHE A 376 -7.17 -16.98 2.87
C PHE A 376 -7.86 -17.48 4.14
N THR A 377 -8.99 -18.16 4.01
CA THR A 377 -9.68 -18.85 5.12
C THR A 377 -8.78 -19.90 5.80
N TRP A 378 -7.97 -20.64 5.03
CA TRP A 378 -7.04 -21.64 5.56
C TRP A 378 -5.87 -21.03 6.34
N VAL A 379 -5.28 -19.93 5.84
CA VAL A 379 -4.25 -19.18 6.58
C VAL A 379 -4.85 -18.55 7.84
N ALA A 380 -5.96 -17.82 7.74
CA ALA A 380 -6.62 -17.16 8.86
C ALA A 380 -7.11 -18.13 9.95
N SER A 381 -7.57 -19.32 9.57
CA SER A 381 -8.02 -20.37 10.50
C SER A 381 -6.88 -21.20 11.12
N GLY A 382 -5.62 -20.98 10.73
CA GLY A 382 -4.50 -21.79 11.20
C GLY A 382 -4.59 -23.25 10.70
N ARG A 383 -4.87 -23.45 9.41
CA ARG A 383 -5.05 -24.74 8.73
C ARG A 383 -6.31 -25.54 9.11
N THR A 384 -7.27 -24.96 9.84
CA THR A 384 -8.42 -25.70 10.40
C THR A 384 -9.71 -25.66 9.56
N ALA A 385 -9.80 -24.73 8.61
CA ALA A 385 -10.89 -24.62 7.64
C ALA A 385 -10.32 -24.25 6.25
N GLY A 386 -11.14 -24.26 5.19
CA GLY A 386 -10.71 -23.84 3.86
C GLY A 386 -9.80 -24.84 3.13
N THR A 387 -9.00 -24.35 2.18
CA THR A 387 -8.11 -25.14 1.30
C THR A 387 -6.65 -24.70 1.45
N PRO A 388 -5.66 -25.61 1.46
CA PRO A 388 -4.25 -25.21 1.37
C PRO A 388 -4.01 -24.33 0.13
N PRO A 389 -3.27 -23.19 0.25
CA PRO A 389 -2.93 -22.36 -0.91
C PRO A 389 -2.06 -23.12 -1.93
N THR A 390 -2.26 -22.80 -3.21
CA THR A 390 -1.44 -23.31 -4.32
C THR A 390 -0.32 -22.33 -4.71
N LEU A 391 -0.46 -21.05 -4.33
CA LEU A 391 0.44 -19.93 -4.62
C LEU A 391 1.91 -20.31 -4.41
N GLY A 392 2.68 -20.19 -5.49
CA GLY A 392 4.09 -20.55 -5.52
C GLY A 392 5.01 -19.50 -4.87
N SER A 393 6.16 -19.30 -5.50
CA SER A 393 7.09 -18.24 -5.13
C SER A 393 6.62 -16.92 -5.75
N THR A 394 6.74 -15.80 -5.02
CA THR A 394 6.01 -14.55 -5.34
C THR A 394 6.93 -13.32 -5.26
N LEU A 395 6.68 -12.32 -6.12
CA LEU A 395 7.40 -11.05 -6.17
C LEU A 395 6.45 -9.87 -5.98
N TYR A 396 6.77 -9.00 -5.03
CA TYR A 396 6.28 -7.63 -4.94
C TYR A 396 7.41 -6.70 -5.40
N PRO A 397 7.42 -6.23 -6.68
CA PRO A 397 8.62 -5.76 -7.38
C PRO A 397 9.23 -4.44 -6.89
N ILE A 398 8.60 -3.76 -5.92
CA ILE A 398 9.12 -2.57 -5.26
C ILE A 398 9.56 -2.93 -3.81
N SER A 399 9.17 -4.10 -3.32
CA SER A 399 9.03 -4.37 -1.88
C SER A 399 9.74 -5.64 -1.40
N PHE A 400 9.24 -6.83 -1.77
CA PHE A 400 9.62 -8.12 -1.19
C PHE A 400 9.65 -9.24 -2.23
N ALA A 401 10.44 -10.30 -1.98
CA ALA A 401 10.35 -11.55 -2.74
C ALA A 401 10.29 -12.77 -1.81
N VAL A 402 9.52 -13.78 -2.17
CA VAL A 402 9.32 -15.02 -1.42
C VAL A 402 9.66 -16.22 -2.29
N GLN A 403 10.66 -16.99 -1.89
CA GLN A 403 11.05 -18.26 -2.51
C GLN A 403 10.54 -19.41 -1.63
N ARG A 404 9.68 -20.28 -2.15
CA ARG A 404 9.04 -21.37 -1.37
C ARG A 404 8.89 -22.68 -2.14
N SER A 405 8.96 -23.79 -1.41
CA SER A 405 8.70 -25.14 -1.94
C SER A 405 7.25 -25.61 -1.78
N GLY A 406 6.41 -24.87 -1.05
CA GLY A 406 5.02 -25.21 -0.76
C GLY A 406 4.47 -24.50 0.49
N TRP A 407 3.40 -25.06 1.06
CA TRP A 407 2.71 -24.53 2.25
C TRP A 407 2.59 -25.55 3.40
N ASP A 408 3.15 -26.75 3.27
CA ASP A 408 3.26 -27.70 4.38
C ASP A 408 4.11 -27.14 5.54
N ALA A 409 3.92 -27.65 6.76
CA ALA A 409 4.59 -27.09 7.94
C ALA A 409 6.13 -27.27 7.91
N ASP A 410 6.61 -28.27 7.17
CA ASP A 410 8.02 -28.57 6.93
C ASP A 410 8.56 -27.97 5.61
N ALA A 411 7.74 -27.23 4.86
CA ALA A 411 8.14 -26.61 3.59
C ALA A 411 9.33 -25.65 3.75
N GLN A 412 10.16 -25.60 2.71
CA GLN A 412 11.28 -24.68 2.60
C GLN A 412 10.78 -23.31 2.17
N TYR A 413 11.17 -22.25 2.89
CA TYR A 413 10.73 -20.88 2.70
C TYR A 413 11.88 -19.90 2.95
N LEU A 414 12.02 -18.89 2.09
CA LEU A 414 12.95 -17.77 2.27
C LEU A 414 12.29 -16.46 1.79
N LEU A 415 12.26 -15.45 2.67
CA LEU A 415 11.89 -14.06 2.35
C LEU A 415 13.16 -13.25 2.03
N ILE A 416 13.04 -12.32 1.09
CA ILE A 416 14.06 -11.32 0.75
C ILE A 416 13.43 -9.93 0.92
N ASN A 417 14.00 -9.10 1.81
CA ASN A 417 13.61 -7.69 1.94
C ASN A 417 14.44 -6.80 1.00
N ASN A 418 13.80 -6.00 0.15
CA ASN A 418 14.49 -4.91 -0.55
C ASN A 418 13.58 -3.68 -0.71
N HIS A 419 12.80 -3.37 0.33
CA HIS A 419 11.67 -2.46 0.25
C HIS A 419 12.08 -1.03 -0.10
N ASN A 420 11.78 -0.64 -1.34
CA ASN A 420 12.10 0.64 -1.93
C ASN A 420 11.15 1.74 -1.45
N SER A 421 11.23 2.02 -0.15
CA SER A 421 10.46 3.05 0.55
C SER A 421 11.22 4.39 0.64
N SER A 422 10.48 5.47 0.88
CA SER A 422 11.01 6.81 1.22
C SER A 422 10.74 7.15 2.68
N TYR A 423 10.20 6.20 3.44
CA TYR A 423 10.09 6.28 4.88
C TYR A 423 11.47 6.11 5.51
N THR A 424 11.92 7.12 6.26
CA THR A 424 13.25 7.19 6.89
C THR A 424 13.16 7.38 8.41
N ALA A 425 12.02 7.00 9.01
CA ALA A 425 11.74 7.17 10.45
C ALA A 425 11.82 5.83 11.21
N SER A 426 11.34 5.80 12.45
CA SER A 426 11.64 4.81 13.50
C SER A 426 11.46 3.33 13.15
N HIS A 427 10.57 3.00 12.21
CA HIS A 427 10.24 1.61 11.86
C HIS A 427 11.08 1.07 10.68
N ARG A 428 12.04 1.85 10.16
CA ARG A 428 13.01 1.41 9.14
C ARG A 428 14.31 0.99 9.81
N HIS A 429 14.66 -0.28 9.68
CA HIS A 429 15.97 -0.82 10.06
C HIS A 429 16.93 -0.72 8.86
N PRO A 430 18.26 -0.80 9.05
CA PRO A 430 19.22 -0.76 7.95
C PRO A 430 19.47 -2.16 7.37
N ASP A 431 18.37 -2.79 6.92
CA ASP A 431 18.21 -4.21 6.60
C ASP A 431 17.98 -4.48 5.09
N ASP A 432 18.41 -3.58 4.22
CA ASP A 432 18.29 -3.73 2.77
C ASP A 432 19.00 -5.03 2.33
N LEU A 433 18.29 -5.86 1.54
CA LEU A 433 18.71 -7.21 1.09
C LEU A 433 18.80 -8.28 2.21
N SER A 434 18.29 -8.03 3.42
CA SER A 434 18.16 -9.04 4.50
C SER A 434 17.27 -10.23 4.10
N LEU A 435 17.56 -11.38 4.69
CA LEU A 435 16.94 -12.68 4.42
C LEU A 435 16.32 -13.27 5.70
N VAL A 436 15.16 -13.92 5.60
CA VAL A 436 14.55 -14.69 6.70
C VAL A 436 14.11 -16.06 6.18
N MET A 437 14.51 -17.14 6.84
CA MET A 437 14.38 -18.51 6.33
C MET A 437 13.75 -19.46 7.35
N SER A 438 12.78 -20.25 6.89
CA SER A 438 12.13 -21.33 7.64
C SER A 438 12.17 -22.62 6.82
N ALA A 439 12.44 -23.76 7.46
CA ALA A 439 12.33 -25.08 6.83
C ALA A 439 12.17 -26.18 7.88
N TYR A 440 11.62 -27.33 7.48
CA TYR A 440 11.55 -28.53 8.32
C TYR A 440 10.88 -28.33 9.69
N GLY A 441 9.89 -27.43 9.77
CA GLY A 441 9.05 -27.21 10.95
C GLY A 441 9.44 -26.03 11.84
N ARG A 442 10.48 -25.25 11.50
CA ARG A 442 10.92 -24.10 12.31
C ARG A 442 11.61 -22.99 11.49
N PRO A 443 11.73 -21.77 12.04
CA PRO A 443 12.73 -20.80 11.62
C PRO A 443 14.15 -21.36 11.76
N LEU A 444 15.03 -21.00 10.82
CA LEU A 444 16.44 -21.41 10.78
C LEU A 444 17.38 -20.22 10.60
N ILE A 445 16.95 -19.19 9.87
CA ILE A 445 17.63 -17.89 9.78
C ILE A 445 16.58 -16.83 10.12
N VAL A 446 16.81 -16.06 11.18
CA VAL A 446 15.86 -15.08 11.72
C VAL A 446 16.42 -13.67 11.56
N ASP A 447 15.56 -12.66 11.46
CA ASP A 447 16.01 -11.27 11.59
C ASP A 447 16.06 -10.91 13.09
N SER A 448 16.88 -9.91 13.47
CA SER A 448 16.86 -9.42 14.85
C SER A 448 15.50 -8.80 15.20
N GLY A 449 14.86 -8.12 14.26
CA GLY A 449 13.55 -7.49 14.47
C GLY A 449 13.58 -6.45 15.58
N VAL A 450 12.55 -6.46 16.45
CA VAL A 450 12.41 -5.46 17.53
C VAL A 450 12.23 -6.11 18.90
N GLY A 451 13.06 -5.72 19.87
CA GLY A 451 12.81 -5.94 21.28
C GLY A 451 11.63 -5.08 21.75
N ASP A 452 11.94 -3.83 22.11
CA ASP A 452 10.94 -2.78 22.37
C ASP A 452 11.38 -1.40 21.81
N TYR A 453 10.88 -0.30 22.38
CA TYR A 453 11.12 1.09 21.93
C TYR A 453 11.98 1.93 22.90
N SER A 454 12.41 1.36 24.03
CA SER A 454 13.34 1.97 24.98
C SER A 454 14.76 2.02 24.42
N ALA A 455 15.49 3.09 24.72
CA ALA A 455 16.86 3.32 24.25
C ALA A 455 17.88 2.50 25.06
N THR A 456 17.79 1.17 24.98
CA THR A 456 18.81 0.23 25.47
C THR A 456 19.84 -0.05 24.37
N PRO A 457 21.09 -0.43 24.72
CA PRO A 457 22.08 -0.84 23.72
C PRO A 457 21.60 -1.98 22.81
N THR A 458 20.83 -2.93 23.36
CA THR A 458 20.26 -4.05 22.61
C THR A 458 19.20 -3.58 21.60
N ASN A 459 18.21 -2.78 22.03
CA ASN A 459 17.18 -2.25 21.12
C ASN A 459 17.80 -1.32 20.05
N ASP A 460 18.78 -0.49 20.41
CA ASP A 460 19.47 0.38 19.46
C ASP A 460 20.38 -0.39 18.49
N TRP A 461 20.92 -1.56 18.88
CA TRP A 461 21.61 -2.47 17.96
C TRP A 461 20.62 -3.11 16.99
N MET A 462 19.65 -3.89 17.50
CA MET A 462 18.66 -4.65 16.72
C MET A 462 17.93 -3.84 15.64
N ARG A 463 17.77 -2.52 15.86
CA ARG A 463 16.97 -1.62 15.01
C ARG A 463 17.78 -0.63 14.17
N ARG A 464 19.09 -0.48 14.43
CA ARG A 464 19.89 0.63 13.84
C ARG A 464 21.28 0.25 13.34
N THR A 465 21.77 -0.97 13.53
CA THR A 465 23.01 -1.47 12.92
C THR A 465 22.70 -2.41 11.77
N THR A 466 23.51 -2.41 10.70
CA THR A 466 23.39 -3.46 9.67
C THR A 466 23.95 -4.79 10.17
N GLU A 467 24.86 -4.74 11.15
CA GLU A 467 25.34 -5.87 11.95
C GLU A 467 24.23 -6.78 12.51
N ALA A 468 23.01 -6.27 12.74
CA ALA A 468 21.87 -7.02 13.27
C ALA A 468 21.01 -7.76 12.22
N HIS A 469 21.33 -7.70 10.92
CA HIS A 469 20.50 -8.22 9.83
C HIS A 469 21.28 -9.14 8.87
N ASN A 470 20.56 -9.98 8.11
CA ASN A 470 21.16 -11.06 7.30
C ASN A 470 21.61 -10.56 5.91
N THR A 471 22.45 -9.53 5.89
CA THR A 471 22.90 -8.82 4.68
C THR A 471 24.41 -8.52 4.72
N VAL A 472 24.92 -7.66 3.85
CA VAL A 472 26.33 -7.24 3.85
C VAL A 472 26.48 -5.90 4.57
N GLU A 473 27.39 -5.83 5.55
CA GLU A 473 27.86 -4.59 6.16
C GLU A 473 29.19 -4.14 5.53
N VAL A 474 29.34 -2.83 5.32
CA VAL A 474 30.57 -2.20 4.79
C VAL A 474 31.15 -1.21 5.82
N ASP A 475 32.46 -1.31 6.06
CA ASP A 475 33.26 -0.46 6.97
C ASP A 475 32.70 -0.32 8.40
N ARG A 476 31.90 -1.28 8.89
CA ARG A 476 31.20 -1.24 10.20
C ARG A 476 30.27 -0.03 10.36
N LYS A 477 29.43 0.20 9.34
CA LYS A 477 28.45 1.30 9.27
C LYS A 477 27.05 0.73 8.96
N PRO A 478 25.96 1.30 9.49
CA PRO A 478 24.63 0.99 9.01
C PRO A 478 24.38 1.57 7.61
N GLN A 479 23.61 0.84 6.80
CA GLN A 479 23.13 1.30 5.50
C GLN A 479 22.33 2.61 5.60
N ALA A 480 22.64 3.58 4.73
CA ALA A 480 21.95 4.87 4.69
C ALA A 480 20.45 4.75 4.36
N ALA A 481 19.63 5.61 4.96
CA ALA A 481 18.19 5.67 4.71
C ALA A 481 17.84 6.54 3.48
N GLY A 482 16.73 6.24 2.81
CA GLY A 482 16.24 7.03 1.67
C GLY A 482 17.02 6.83 0.36
N VAL A 483 17.90 5.83 0.32
CA VAL A 483 18.67 5.42 -0.87
C VAL A 483 17.80 4.70 -1.91
N THR A 484 18.28 4.61 -3.15
CA THR A 484 17.64 3.81 -4.20
C THR A 484 17.82 2.31 -3.95
N ARG A 485 16.74 1.55 -4.13
CA ARG A 485 16.75 0.08 -4.27
C ARG A 485 16.17 -0.29 -5.63
N ALA A 486 16.49 -1.48 -6.13
CA ALA A 486 15.93 -2.01 -7.37
C ALA A 486 15.81 -3.53 -7.33
N MET A 487 14.78 -4.07 -7.98
CA MET A 487 14.67 -5.49 -8.34
C MET A 487 14.83 -5.59 -9.86
N SER A 488 15.63 -6.57 -10.33
CA SER A 488 16.07 -6.63 -11.74
C SER A 488 15.83 -7.98 -12.41
N LEU A 489 15.63 -9.05 -11.65
CA LEU A 489 15.34 -10.39 -12.18
C LEU A 489 14.40 -11.15 -11.23
N TRP A 490 13.39 -11.81 -11.81
CA TRP A 490 12.55 -12.77 -11.10
C TRP A 490 12.12 -13.95 -11.98
N ARG A 491 12.51 -15.17 -11.62
CA ARG A 491 12.05 -16.41 -12.26
C ARG A 491 11.69 -17.44 -11.20
N SER A 492 10.63 -18.21 -11.44
CA SER A 492 10.14 -19.28 -10.56
C SER A 492 9.60 -20.42 -11.41
N ASN A 493 10.06 -21.65 -11.16
CA ASN A 493 9.43 -22.88 -11.66
C ASN A 493 9.44 -23.97 -10.58
N ALA A 494 9.06 -25.21 -10.91
CA ALA A 494 8.98 -26.30 -9.92
C ALA A 494 10.35 -26.79 -9.38
N GLY A 495 11.45 -26.48 -10.09
CA GLY A 495 12.82 -26.90 -9.78
C GLY A 495 13.80 -25.76 -9.46
N LEU A 496 13.44 -24.49 -9.68
CA LEU A 496 14.28 -23.34 -9.32
C LEU A 496 13.48 -22.07 -8.95
N ASP A 497 14.12 -21.16 -8.20
CA ASP A 497 13.86 -19.72 -8.24
C ASP A 497 15.14 -18.94 -8.58
N VAL A 498 14.99 -17.75 -9.16
CA VAL A 498 16.05 -16.72 -9.21
C VAL A 498 15.47 -15.37 -8.84
N TYR A 499 16.06 -14.72 -7.84
CA TYR A 499 15.89 -13.30 -7.54
C TYR A 499 17.20 -12.56 -7.78
N ARG A 500 17.13 -11.33 -8.33
CA ARG A 500 18.24 -10.35 -8.26
C ARG A 500 17.72 -8.99 -7.80
N GLY A 501 18.39 -8.42 -6.81
CA GLY A 501 18.12 -7.08 -6.32
C GLY A 501 19.39 -6.32 -5.97
N GLN A 502 19.28 -5.00 -5.98
CA GLN A 502 20.39 -4.09 -5.68
C GLN A 502 19.95 -3.04 -4.64
N ALA A 503 20.85 -2.68 -3.74
CA ALA A 503 20.69 -1.62 -2.74
C ALA A 503 21.88 -0.64 -2.76
N MET A 504 21.58 0.64 -2.51
CA MET A 504 22.55 1.74 -2.54
C MET A 504 22.93 2.25 -1.13
N GLY A 505 22.86 1.38 -0.11
CA GLY A 505 23.06 1.75 1.30
C GLY A 505 24.46 2.30 1.64
N TYR A 506 25.47 2.06 0.79
CA TYR A 506 26.88 2.34 1.05
C TYR A 506 27.56 3.21 -0.02
N GLN A 507 26.79 4.05 -0.74
CA GLN A 507 27.30 4.83 -1.88
C GLN A 507 28.66 5.54 -1.59
N PRO A 508 29.66 5.38 -2.49
CA PRO A 508 29.55 4.85 -3.85
C PRO A 508 29.50 3.31 -3.98
N VAL A 509 29.68 2.55 -2.90
CA VAL A 509 29.52 1.08 -2.94
C VAL A 509 28.03 0.72 -3.13
N ALA A 510 27.76 -0.08 -4.15
CA ALA A 510 26.49 -0.69 -4.47
C ALA A 510 26.56 -2.19 -4.11
N HIS A 511 25.48 -2.71 -3.52
CA HIS A 511 25.35 -4.11 -3.15
C HIS A 511 24.32 -4.78 -4.07
N ASP A 512 24.76 -5.75 -4.87
CA ASP A 512 23.97 -6.59 -5.79
C ASP A 512 23.90 -8.01 -5.23
N ARG A 513 22.69 -8.47 -4.85
CA ARG A 513 22.46 -9.82 -4.33
C ARG A 513 21.62 -10.63 -5.31
N VAL A 514 22.16 -11.77 -5.72
CA VAL A 514 21.41 -12.84 -6.39
C VAL A 514 21.09 -13.92 -5.36
N VAL A 515 19.84 -14.38 -5.34
CA VAL A 515 19.40 -15.53 -4.52
C VAL A 515 18.79 -16.57 -5.46
N TYR A 516 19.49 -17.68 -5.65
CA TYR A 516 19.06 -18.81 -6.48
C TYR A 516 18.61 -19.96 -5.59
N PHE A 517 17.36 -20.41 -5.71
CA PHE A 517 16.86 -21.59 -4.98
C PHE A 517 16.96 -22.82 -5.88
N VAL A 518 17.65 -23.88 -5.45
CA VAL A 518 17.61 -25.20 -6.08
C VAL A 518 16.46 -26.00 -5.43
N LYS A 519 15.30 -26.10 -6.08
CA LYS A 519 14.08 -26.64 -5.46
C LYS A 519 13.95 -28.17 -5.52
N PRO A 520 13.35 -28.78 -4.48
CA PRO A 520 13.68 -28.50 -3.08
C PRO A 520 15.15 -28.83 -2.82
N GLY A 521 15.76 -28.22 -1.82
CA GLY A 521 17.19 -28.36 -1.58
C GLY A 521 17.78 -27.22 -0.77
N PHE A 522 18.44 -26.30 -1.45
CA PHE A 522 19.32 -25.28 -0.87
C PHE A 522 19.34 -24.02 -1.73
N TRP A 523 19.80 -22.92 -1.14
CA TRP A 523 19.99 -21.66 -1.86
C TRP A 523 21.47 -21.38 -2.14
N VAL A 524 21.75 -20.66 -3.23
CA VAL A 524 23.02 -19.97 -3.45
C VAL A 524 22.73 -18.47 -3.31
N VAL A 525 23.36 -17.83 -2.32
CA VAL A 525 23.34 -16.38 -2.12
C VAL A 525 24.66 -15.84 -2.65
N SER A 526 24.61 -15.06 -3.72
CA SER A 526 25.79 -14.46 -4.36
C SER A 526 25.73 -12.95 -4.19
N ASP A 527 26.62 -12.41 -3.37
CA ASP A 527 26.80 -10.98 -3.13
C ASP A 527 27.92 -10.42 -4.00
N ASP A 528 27.63 -9.35 -4.74
CA ASP A 528 28.57 -8.54 -5.51
C ASP A 528 28.58 -7.09 -4.99
N LEU A 529 29.77 -6.55 -4.78
CA LEU A 529 30.03 -5.25 -4.17
C LEU A 529 30.90 -4.42 -5.13
N THR A 530 30.29 -3.42 -5.76
CA THR A 530 30.91 -2.63 -6.84
C THR A 530 30.71 -1.12 -6.64
N GLY A 531 31.41 -0.28 -7.42
CA GLY A 531 31.16 1.18 -7.48
C GLY A 531 32.25 2.06 -6.87
N ASP A 532 33.10 1.54 -5.98
CA ASP A 532 34.35 2.18 -5.54
C ASP A 532 35.59 1.42 -6.06
N THR A 533 36.76 2.05 -5.97
CA THR A 533 38.10 1.49 -6.18
C THR A 533 38.99 1.60 -4.94
N ALA A 534 38.47 2.17 -3.84
CA ALA A 534 39.10 2.20 -2.53
C ALA A 534 39.16 0.80 -1.87
N ALA A 535 39.87 0.72 -0.74
CA ALA A 535 39.91 -0.45 0.12
C ALA A 535 38.85 -0.35 1.22
N HIS A 536 38.10 -1.44 1.44
CA HIS A 536 36.99 -1.53 2.40
C HIS A 536 37.04 -2.84 3.18
N ASP A 537 36.45 -2.81 4.39
CA ASP A 537 36.10 -4.00 5.16
C ASP A 537 34.65 -4.39 4.86
N TYR A 538 34.41 -5.68 4.63
CA TYR A 538 33.10 -6.27 4.31
C TYR A 538 32.77 -7.41 5.28
N ARG A 539 31.49 -7.56 5.59
CA ARG A 539 30.98 -8.62 6.50
C ARG A 539 29.66 -9.14 5.96
N GLN A 540 29.55 -10.42 5.60
CA GLN A 540 28.27 -11.06 5.29
C GLN A 540 27.72 -11.69 6.58
N LEU A 541 26.57 -11.21 7.05
CA LEU A 541 26.04 -11.46 8.39
C LEU A 541 24.89 -12.49 8.37
N TRP A 542 24.79 -13.30 9.44
CA TRP A 542 23.83 -14.38 9.57
C TRP A 542 23.41 -14.61 11.05
N HIS A 543 22.10 -14.63 11.30
CA HIS A 543 21.48 -14.73 12.62
C HIS A 543 20.56 -15.93 12.74
N PHE A 544 20.53 -16.55 13.91
CA PHE A 544 19.95 -17.87 14.16
C PHE A 544 19.02 -17.85 15.39
N PRO A 545 18.05 -18.79 15.50
CA PRO A 545 17.07 -18.82 16.59
C PRO A 545 17.63 -19.34 17.93
N GLY A 546 18.80 -18.88 18.36
CA GLY A 546 19.44 -19.23 19.63
C GLY A 546 20.16 -20.59 19.68
N ASP A 547 20.23 -21.34 18.58
CA ASP A 547 21.09 -22.52 18.46
C ASP A 547 22.57 -22.11 18.34
N PRO A 548 23.51 -22.76 19.05
CA PRO A 548 24.94 -22.42 18.97
C PRO A 548 25.55 -22.57 17.58
N VAL A 549 26.50 -21.69 17.25
CA VAL A 549 27.17 -21.68 15.94
C VAL A 549 28.50 -22.44 16.02
N THR A 550 28.60 -23.55 15.27
CA THR A 550 29.84 -24.32 15.15
C THR A 550 30.48 -24.10 13.79
N VAL A 551 31.79 -23.87 13.72
CA VAL A 551 32.53 -23.64 12.47
C VAL A 551 33.65 -24.66 12.31
N ASP A 552 33.75 -25.30 11.14
CA ASP A 552 34.90 -26.14 10.77
C ASP A 552 36.08 -25.25 10.29
N PRO A 553 37.21 -25.19 11.01
CA PRO A 553 38.36 -24.35 10.63
C PRO A 553 39.14 -24.87 9.42
N ALA A 554 38.79 -26.03 8.85
CA ALA A 554 39.37 -26.54 7.60
C ALA A 554 38.59 -26.13 6.34
N THR A 555 37.31 -25.76 6.48
CA THR A 555 36.39 -25.48 5.36
C THR A 555 35.62 -24.17 5.50
N ASN A 556 35.70 -23.51 6.66
CA ASN A 556 34.90 -22.35 7.07
C ASN A 556 33.37 -22.59 7.05
N VAL A 557 32.93 -23.85 6.96
CA VAL A 557 31.51 -24.20 7.01
C VAL A 557 30.97 -23.95 8.41
N ALA A 558 29.97 -23.08 8.53
CA ALA A 558 29.20 -22.91 9.75
C ALA A 558 28.03 -23.90 9.77
N THR A 559 27.77 -24.52 10.92
CA THR A 559 26.70 -25.50 11.15
C THR A 559 25.94 -25.11 12.41
N VAL A 560 24.62 -25.00 12.29
CA VAL A 560 23.70 -24.54 13.34
C VAL A 560 22.52 -25.50 13.45
N GLY A 561 22.08 -25.81 14.68
CA GLY A 561 21.05 -26.84 14.93
C GLY A 561 21.60 -28.27 14.78
N PHE A 562 20.84 -29.19 14.18
CA PHE A 562 21.21 -30.60 14.04
C PHE A 562 21.52 -31.28 15.38
N ASP A 563 22.57 -32.10 15.45
CA ASP A 563 23.09 -32.78 16.65
C ASP A 563 24.34 -32.10 17.24
N THR A 564 24.57 -30.82 16.91
CA THR A 564 25.74 -30.04 17.35
C THR A 564 25.86 -29.88 18.87
N VAL A 565 24.72 -29.82 19.59
CA VAL A 565 24.67 -29.66 21.05
C VAL A 565 24.67 -31.04 21.74
N PRO A 566 25.78 -31.48 22.38
CA PRO A 566 25.90 -32.86 22.83
C PRO A 566 24.94 -33.21 23.99
N GLY A 567 24.03 -34.16 23.74
CA GLY A 567 23.04 -34.62 24.72
C GLY A 567 21.70 -33.87 24.69
N ALA A 568 21.56 -32.86 23.82
CA ALA A 568 20.25 -32.30 23.48
C ALA A 568 19.46 -33.24 22.54
N THR A 569 18.18 -32.96 22.35
CA THR A 569 17.40 -33.58 21.25
C THR A 569 17.77 -32.87 19.95
N PRO A 570 18.17 -33.57 18.88
CA PRO A 570 18.51 -32.93 17.62
C PRO A 570 17.34 -32.15 17.02
N VAL A 571 17.64 -31.01 16.42
CA VAL A 571 16.67 -30.08 15.81
C VAL A 571 16.96 -29.88 14.32
N ALA A 572 15.97 -29.42 13.54
CA ALA A 572 16.26 -28.97 12.18
C ALA A 572 17.27 -27.81 12.21
N GLY A 573 18.15 -27.78 11.22
CA GLY A 573 19.34 -26.92 11.20
C GLY A 573 19.70 -26.42 9.81
N VAL A 574 20.75 -25.61 9.75
CA VAL A 574 21.28 -25.03 8.51
C VAL A 574 22.82 -25.10 8.50
N GLN A 575 23.38 -25.33 7.32
CA GLN A 575 24.80 -25.13 7.04
C GLN A 575 24.97 -23.92 6.11
N LEU A 576 25.98 -23.11 6.41
CA LEU A 576 26.45 -22.03 5.54
C LEU A 576 27.84 -22.44 5.03
N VAL A 577 27.96 -22.55 3.71
CA VAL A 577 29.19 -23.00 3.04
C VAL A 577 29.72 -21.84 2.18
N PRO A 578 30.78 -21.13 2.61
CA PRO A 578 31.32 -20.00 1.88
C PRO A 578 32.19 -20.47 0.70
N VAL A 579 32.04 -19.83 -0.46
CA VAL A 579 32.80 -20.09 -1.68
C VAL A 579 33.58 -18.83 -2.05
N THR A 580 34.71 -18.67 -1.35
CA THR A 580 35.62 -17.53 -1.47
C THR A 580 36.21 -17.37 -2.89
N PRO A 581 36.26 -16.15 -3.47
CA PRO A 581 36.97 -15.90 -4.72
C PRO A 581 38.49 -16.14 -4.60
N ALA A 582 39.15 -16.55 -5.69
CA ALA A 582 40.60 -16.77 -5.69
C ALA A 582 41.39 -15.54 -5.24
N GLY A 583 42.20 -15.72 -4.20
CA GLY A 583 43.07 -14.67 -3.64
C GLY A 583 42.41 -13.78 -2.59
N ALA A 584 41.12 -13.94 -2.30
CA ALA A 584 40.50 -13.37 -1.11
C ALA A 584 40.74 -14.26 0.12
N GLU A 585 40.85 -13.64 1.30
CA GLU A 585 40.90 -14.33 2.59
C GLU A 585 39.62 -13.98 3.36
N VAL A 586 38.75 -14.97 3.57
CA VAL A 586 37.47 -14.84 4.27
C VAL A 586 37.59 -15.51 5.62
N THR A 587 37.34 -14.75 6.70
CA THR A 587 37.41 -15.22 8.08
C THR A 587 36.00 -15.40 8.64
N PRO A 588 35.62 -16.61 9.11
CA PRO A 588 34.41 -16.80 9.89
C PRO A 588 34.61 -16.27 11.32
N SER A 589 33.72 -15.39 11.75
CA SER A 589 33.68 -14.80 13.09
C SER A 589 32.35 -15.16 13.76
N VAL A 590 32.38 -15.87 14.89
CA VAL A 590 31.21 -16.11 15.75
C VAL A 590 31.21 -15.07 16.88
N HIS A 591 30.05 -14.48 17.15
CA HIS A 591 29.89 -13.37 18.09
C HIS A 591 28.88 -13.75 19.18
N GLU A 592 29.36 -13.91 20.42
CA GLU A 592 28.63 -14.47 21.58
C GLU A 592 27.65 -13.48 22.25
N ASN A 593 27.15 -12.45 21.55
CA ASN A 593 26.43 -11.32 22.16
C ASN A 593 25.32 -10.70 21.29
N GLY A 594 24.75 -11.45 20.36
CA GLY A 594 23.61 -11.00 19.54
C GLY A 594 22.30 -10.92 20.34
N ALA A 595 21.26 -10.40 19.68
CA ALA A 595 19.89 -10.51 20.14
C ALA A 595 18.93 -10.73 18.96
N VAL A 596 17.97 -11.64 19.09
CA VAL A 596 17.03 -11.99 18.01
C VAL A 596 15.61 -12.12 18.53
N ARG A 597 14.62 -11.87 17.66
CA ARG A 597 13.23 -12.25 17.93
C ARG A 597 12.94 -13.63 17.34
N VAL A 598 12.25 -14.47 18.12
CA VAL A 598 11.79 -15.81 17.70
C VAL A 598 10.38 -16.01 18.22
N GLY A 599 9.38 -15.78 17.37
CA GLY A 599 7.99 -15.75 17.80
C GLY A 599 7.74 -14.54 18.73
N GLU A 600 7.14 -14.76 19.90
CA GLU A 600 6.93 -13.68 20.86
C GLU A 600 8.20 -13.34 21.67
N ASP A 601 9.14 -14.28 21.78
CA ASP A 601 10.35 -14.16 22.60
C ASP A 601 11.43 -13.27 21.95
N VAL A 602 12.16 -12.56 22.81
CA VAL A 602 13.38 -11.82 22.46
C VAL A 602 14.54 -12.50 23.18
N LEU A 603 15.39 -13.19 22.42
CA LEU A 603 16.55 -13.91 22.93
C LEU A 603 17.75 -12.97 22.93
N THR A 604 18.51 -12.92 24.03
CA THR A 604 19.79 -12.20 24.14
C THR A 604 20.93 -13.16 24.38
N ASP A 605 22.17 -12.67 24.22
CA ASP A 605 23.39 -13.46 24.42
C ASP A 605 23.43 -14.70 23.49
N VAL A 606 22.90 -14.51 22.27
CA VAL A 606 22.87 -15.55 21.21
C VAL A 606 24.06 -15.42 20.28
N ASP A 607 24.54 -16.57 19.79
CA ASP A 607 25.54 -16.62 18.73
C ASP A 607 24.98 -16.07 17.42
N TYR A 608 25.73 -15.17 16.78
CA TYR A 608 25.55 -14.84 15.37
C TYR A 608 26.89 -14.94 14.63
N LEU A 609 26.84 -15.04 13.30
CA LEU A 609 27.99 -15.27 12.43
C LEU A 609 28.21 -14.08 11.50
N SER A 610 29.48 -13.73 11.27
CA SER A 610 29.88 -13.00 10.07
C SER A 610 30.98 -13.74 9.29
N TYR A 611 30.90 -13.67 7.96
CA TYR A 611 32.04 -13.93 7.08
C TYR A 611 32.69 -12.58 6.75
N ASP A 612 33.83 -12.31 7.38
CA ASP A 612 34.57 -11.06 7.28
C ASP A 612 35.66 -11.15 6.19
N TRP A 613 35.78 -10.13 5.33
CA TRP A 613 36.91 -9.98 4.39
C TRP A 613 37.22 -8.51 4.09
N SER A 614 38.41 -8.22 3.57
CA SER A 614 38.79 -6.88 3.10
C SER A 614 39.23 -6.95 1.63
N ALA A 615 38.81 -6.00 0.80
CA ALA A 615 39.13 -5.96 -0.63
C ALA A 615 39.39 -4.54 -1.12
N THR A 616 39.96 -4.39 -2.33
CA THR A 616 40.17 -3.10 -3.00
C THR A 616 39.52 -3.14 -4.38
N GLY A 617 38.54 -2.26 -4.61
CA GLY A 617 37.68 -2.33 -5.80
C GLY A 617 36.58 -3.38 -5.70
N ALA A 618 36.13 -3.88 -6.85
CA ALA A 618 35.05 -4.87 -6.95
C ALA A 618 35.40 -6.15 -6.17
N THR A 619 34.41 -6.70 -5.47
CA THR A 619 34.55 -7.92 -4.68
C THR A 619 33.20 -8.60 -4.49
N GLY A 620 33.19 -9.82 -3.99
CA GLY A 620 31.96 -10.54 -3.72
C GLY A 620 32.19 -11.80 -2.90
N LEU A 621 31.10 -12.37 -2.40
CA LEU A 621 31.09 -13.65 -1.68
C LEU A 621 29.87 -14.46 -2.12
N ASP A 622 30.12 -15.72 -2.46
CA ASP A 622 29.06 -16.69 -2.71
C ASP A 622 28.93 -17.61 -1.48
N THR A 623 27.72 -17.80 -0.98
CA THR A 623 27.43 -18.65 0.18
C THR A 623 26.28 -19.59 -0.13
N ILE A 624 26.49 -20.89 0.05
CA ILE A 624 25.43 -21.90 -0.08
C ILE A 624 24.74 -22.06 1.27
N VAL A 625 23.42 -21.92 1.27
CA VAL A 625 22.56 -22.03 2.45
C VAL A 625 21.81 -23.36 2.37
N PHE A 626 22.29 -24.37 3.09
CA PHE A 626 21.79 -25.74 3.04
C PHE A 626 21.00 -26.09 4.32
N PRO A 627 19.65 -26.04 4.31
CA PRO A 627 18.84 -26.52 5.43
C PRO A 627 18.84 -28.05 5.51
N GLY A 628 18.57 -28.62 6.68
CA GLY A 628 18.31 -30.04 6.84
C GLY A 628 17.39 -30.39 8.00
N SER A 629 16.76 -31.55 7.90
CA SER A 629 15.91 -32.12 8.95
C SER A 629 16.70 -32.45 10.22
N ALA A 630 15.99 -32.52 11.36
CA ALA A 630 16.56 -32.95 12.64
C ALA A 630 17.30 -34.30 12.56
N GLY A 631 18.48 -34.35 13.17
CA GLY A 631 19.38 -35.51 13.14
C GLY A 631 20.82 -35.07 13.01
N ARG A 632 21.65 -35.92 12.38
CA ARG A 632 23.05 -35.63 12.13
C ARG A 632 23.21 -34.51 11.08
N ALA A 633 24.08 -33.54 11.36
CA ALA A 633 24.43 -32.51 10.38
C ALA A 633 24.90 -33.13 9.04
N PRO A 634 24.43 -32.62 7.89
CA PRO A 634 24.87 -33.11 6.59
C PRO A 634 26.36 -32.81 6.35
N SER A 635 26.94 -33.49 5.36
CA SER A 635 28.28 -33.21 4.86
C SER A 635 28.12 -32.42 3.58
N VAL A 636 28.26 -31.10 3.65
CA VAL A 636 28.23 -30.21 2.49
C VAL A 636 29.51 -29.39 2.45
N THR A 637 30.20 -29.44 1.30
CA THR A 637 31.35 -28.59 0.99
C THR A 637 31.19 -28.02 -0.41
N ALA A 638 31.90 -26.95 -0.72
CA ALA A 638 31.93 -26.40 -2.08
C ALA A 638 33.29 -25.81 -2.39
N THR A 639 33.64 -25.78 -3.67
CA THR A 639 34.88 -25.21 -4.17
C THR A 639 34.59 -24.27 -5.33
N ARG A 640 35.36 -23.18 -5.39
CA ARG A 640 35.28 -22.20 -6.48
C ARG A 640 35.75 -22.85 -7.78
N ILE A 641 34.96 -22.71 -8.83
CA ILE A 641 35.41 -22.99 -10.19
C ILE A 641 35.98 -21.70 -10.75
N GLU A 642 37.26 -21.72 -11.07
CA GLU A 642 37.94 -20.57 -11.67
C GLU A 642 37.48 -20.33 -13.10
N LEU A 643 37.15 -19.08 -13.41
CA LEU A 643 36.72 -18.62 -14.73
C LEU A 643 37.83 -17.70 -15.29
N PRO A 644 38.74 -18.21 -16.16
CA PRO A 644 39.97 -17.49 -16.51
C PRO A 644 39.74 -16.10 -17.11
N GLY A 645 40.15 -15.06 -16.38
CA GLY A 645 40.00 -13.67 -16.80
C GLY A 645 38.59 -13.09 -16.61
N VAL A 646 37.75 -13.72 -15.79
CA VAL A 646 36.39 -13.26 -15.46
C VAL A 646 36.32 -12.90 -13.98
N ASP A 647 35.88 -11.67 -13.69
CA ASP A 647 35.70 -11.18 -12.33
C ASP A 647 34.39 -11.69 -11.69
N HIS A 648 34.30 -11.74 -10.36
CA HIS A 648 33.08 -12.15 -9.64
C HIS A 648 31.86 -11.30 -10.01
N SER A 649 32.07 -9.98 -10.17
CA SER A 649 31.06 -9.03 -10.64
C SER A 649 30.53 -9.30 -12.05
N VAL A 650 31.24 -10.13 -12.82
CA VAL A 650 30.84 -10.57 -14.18
C VAL A 650 30.23 -11.97 -14.15
N ALA A 651 30.87 -12.94 -13.47
CA ALA A 651 30.33 -14.29 -13.31
C ALA A 651 30.92 -15.06 -12.10
N THR A 652 30.18 -16.06 -11.63
CA THR A 652 30.62 -17.05 -10.65
C THR A 652 30.30 -18.47 -11.10
N ALA A 653 31.13 -19.43 -10.65
CA ALA A 653 30.91 -20.86 -10.79
C ALA A 653 31.48 -21.61 -9.59
N MET A 654 30.86 -22.75 -9.25
CA MET A 654 31.25 -23.59 -8.11
C MET A 654 30.86 -25.05 -8.31
N GLU A 655 31.66 -25.96 -7.75
CA GLU A 655 31.30 -27.37 -7.55
C GLU A 655 30.93 -27.58 -6.08
N ILE A 656 29.86 -28.33 -5.83
CA ILE A 656 29.19 -28.45 -4.54
C ILE A 656 29.06 -29.94 -4.19
N ASP A 657 29.80 -30.40 -3.19
CA ASP A 657 29.64 -31.73 -2.63
C ASP A 657 28.39 -31.75 -1.75
N LEU A 658 27.35 -32.45 -2.20
CA LEU A 658 26.13 -32.70 -1.44
C LEU A 658 26.22 -34.11 -0.80
N PRO A 659 25.41 -34.44 0.22
CA PRO A 659 25.60 -35.69 0.97
C PRO A 659 25.49 -36.98 0.13
N HIS A 660 24.83 -36.93 -1.04
CA HIS A 660 24.56 -38.07 -1.92
C HIS A 660 24.83 -37.79 -3.42
N SER A 661 25.32 -36.61 -3.77
CA SER A 661 25.53 -36.15 -5.15
C SER A 661 26.52 -34.98 -5.21
N THR A 662 27.02 -34.64 -6.38
CA THR A 662 27.81 -33.42 -6.63
C THR A 662 26.98 -32.50 -7.53
N GLY A 663 26.75 -31.28 -7.06
CA GLY A 663 26.16 -30.19 -7.84
C GLY A 663 27.23 -29.34 -8.51
N ARG A 664 26.93 -28.73 -9.65
CA ARG A 664 27.78 -27.72 -10.29
C ARG A 664 26.91 -26.55 -10.72
N PHE A 665 27.27 -25.35 -10.29
CA PHE A 665 26.49 -24.12 -10.47
C PHE A 665 27.29 -23.06 -11.22
N TYR A 666 26.58 -22.24 -12.00
CA TYR A 666 27.10 -21.08 -12.74
C TYR A 666 26.06 -19.94 -12.74
N LEU A 667 26.55 -18.70 -12.63
CA LEU A 667 25.78 -17.47 -12.67
C LEU A 667 26.58 -16.40 -13.44
N SER A 668 25.95 -15.79 -14.44
CA SER A 668 26.44 -14.57 -15.10
C SER A 668 25.65 -13.36 -14.61
N ARG A 669 26.35 -12.23 -14.44
CA ARG A 669 25.76 -10.90 -14.21
C ARG A 669 25.64 -10.07 -15.48
N GLU A 670 26.10 -10.59 -16.63
CA GLU A 670 26.15 -9.91 -17.93
C GLU A 670 24.75 -9.63 -18.50
N ALA A 671 24.53 -8.41 -19.00
CA ALA A 671 23.25 -8.03 -19.62
C ALA A 671 22.89 -8.87 -20.86
N THR A 672 23.88 -9.50 -21.49
CA THR A 672 23.73 -10.63 -22.42
C THR A 672 24.82 -11.63 -22.06
N PRO A 673 24.48 -12.83 -21.54
CA PRO A 673 25.47 -13.82 -21.14
C PRO A 673 26.41 -14.20 -22.28
N SER A 674 27.70 -14.28 -21.98
CA SER A 674 28.67 -14.93 -22.87
C SER A 674 28.56 -16.45 -22.72
N SER A 675 28.83 -17.21 -23.78
CA SER A 675 29.07 -18.65 -23.63
C SER A 675 30.36 -18.87 -22.84
N ARG A 676 30.30 -19.64 -21.74
CA ARG A 676 31.44 -19.91 -20.84
C ARG A 676 31.55 -21.38 -20.48
N GLU A 677 32.80 -21.84 -20.34
CA GLU A 677 33.15 -23.11 -19.70
C GLU A 677 33.24 -22.90 -18.18
N PHE A 678 32.77 -23.88 -17.40
CA PHE A 678 32.84 -23.92 -15.95
C PHE A 678 33.14 -25.36 -15.47
N GLY A 679 34.41 -25.61 -15.17
CA GLY A 679 34.90 -26.97 -14.94
C GLY A 679 34.85 -27.79 -16.23
N ASN A 680 34.16 -28.93 -16.20
CA ASN A 680 33.92 -29.77 -17.39
C ASN A 680 32.61 -29.42 -18.12
N ALA A 681 31.85 -28.43 -17.64
CA ALA A 681 30.58 -28.01 -18.22
C ALA A 681 30.70 -26.71 -19.03
N ALA A 682 29.73 -26.45 -19.90
CA ALA A 682 29.64 -25.21 -20.66
C ALA A 682 28.18 -24.79 -20.88
N THR A 683 27.92 -23.48 -20.91
CA THR A 683 26.57 -22.92 -21.14
C THR A 683 26.62 -21.54 -21.78
N ASP A 684 25.52 -21.13 -22.41
CA ASP A 684 25.21 -19.79 -22.89
C ASP A 684 24.20 -19.04 -21.99
N ALA A 685 23.85 -19.61 -20.84
CA ALA A 685 22.78 -19.14 -19.97
C ALA A 685 23.20 -18.01 -19.01
N GLU A 686 22.21 -17.30 -18.45
CA GLU A 686 22.37 -16.36 -17.33
C GLU A 686 22.61 -17.09 -16.01
N THR A 687 22.03 -18.29 -15.84
CA THR A 687 22.39 -19.24 -14.78
C THR A 687 22.35 -20.66 -15.31
N ALA A 688 23.20 -21.55 -14.79
CA ALA A 688 23.06 -22.99 -14.99
C ALA A 688 23.31 -23.78 -13.70
N TYR A 689 22.65 -24.93 -13.57
CA TYR A 689 22.86 -25.89 -12.50
C TYR A 689 22.77 -27.31 -13.06
N LEU A 690 23.62 -28.22 -12.59
CA LEU A 690 23.50 -29.66 -12.82
C LEU A 690 23.88 -30.44 -11.56
N GLU A 691 23.27 -31.61 -11.36
CA GLU A 691 23.53 -32.46 -10.21
C GLU A 691 23.73 -33.91 -10.67
N ARG A 692 24.80 -34.57 -10.19
CA ARG A 692 25.12 -35.97 -10.46
C ARG A 692 25.23 -36.77 -9.16
N ALA A 693 24.43 -37.82 -9.03
CA ALA A 693 24.56 -38.79 -7.94
C ALA A 693 25.66 -39.83 -8.23
N GLY A 694 25.95 -40.68 -7.25
CA GLY A 694 26.95 -41.76 -7.36
C GLY A 694 26.83 -42.61 -8.64
N HIS A 695 27.99 -43.06 -9.15
CA HIS A 695 28.19 -43.53 -10.52
C HIS A 695 27.96 -42.45 -11.61
N ASP A 696 28.25 -41.19 -11.28
CA ASP A 696 28.17 -40.03 -12.18
C ASP A 696 26.78 -39.81 -12.83
N ARG A 697 25.74 -40.28 -12.16
CA ARG A 697 24.38 -40.34 -12.71
C ARG A 697 23.64 -39.03 -12.44
N LEU A 698 23.48 -38.24 -13.49
CA LEU A 698 22.63 -37.06 -13.56
C LEU A 698 21.26 -37.28 -12.87
N THR A 699 20.88 -36.38 -11.94
CA THR A 699 19.64 -36.40 -11.16
C THR A 699 18.71 -35.25 -11.52
N ARG A 700 19.25 -34.03 -11.63
CA ARG A 700 18.54 -32.84 -12.08
C ARG A 700 19.48 -31.83 -12.72
N TYR A 701 18.94 -30.92 -13.50
CA TYR A 701 19.66 -29.80 -14.09
C TYR A 701 18.69 -28.68 -14.44
N ALA A 702 19.20 -27.47 -14.57
CA ALA A 702 18.43 -26.28 -14.90
C ALA A 702 19.30 -25.26 -15.63
N LEU A 703 18.67 -24.40 -16.42
CA LEU A 703 19.29 -23.16 -16.87
C LEU A 703 18.26 -22.04 -16.96
N THR A 704 18.69 -20.78 -16.96
CA THR A 704 17.82 -19.63 -17.20
C THR A 704 18.45 -18.68 -18.21
N ARG A 705 17.64 -18.17 -19.15
CA ARG A 705 18.02 -17.28 -20.26
C ARG A 705 19.22 -17.80 -21.05
N GLY A 706 19.12 -19.03 -21.53
CA GLY A 706 20.07 -19.69 -22.41
C GLY A 706 19.39 -20.69 -23.35
N SER A 707 20.17 -21.39 -24.16
CA SER A 707 19.72 -22.44 -25.08
C SER A 707 20.50 -23.75 -24.94
N SER A 708 21.69 -23.73 -24.31
CA SER A 708 22.60 -24.87 -24.26
C SER A 708 23.20 -25.10 -22.86
N LEU A 709 23.23 -26.36 -22.46
CA LEU A 709 24.03 -26.87 -21.33
C LEU A 709 24.72 -28.17 -21.77
N VAL A 710 26.03 -28.20 -21.62
CA VAL A 710 26.93 -29.30 -22.00
C VAL A 710 27.74 -29.69 -20.76
N ASP A 711 28.05 -30.97 -20.58
CA ASP A 711 28.90 -31.46 -19.49
C ASP A 711 29.74 -32.67 -19.96
N GLY A 712 31.06 -32.61 -19.78
CA GLY A 712 32.01 -33.59 -20.31
C GLY A 712 32.14 -33.58 -21.85
N GLY A 713 31.51 -32.62 -22.53
CA GLY A 713 31.34 -32.59 -23.99
C GLY A 713 30.03 -33.22 -24.50
N ASP A 714 29.26 -33.88 -23.63
CA ASP A 714 27.94 -34.41 -23.94
C ASP A 714 26.85 -33.35 -23.70
N THR A 715 25.83 -33.31 -24.58
CA THR A 715 24.63 -32.48 -24.38
C THR A 715 23.91 -32.90 -23.10
N VAL A 716 23.66 -31.94 -22.21
CA VAL A 716 22.75 -32.07 -21.06
C VAL A 716 21.38 -31.50 -21.41
N LEU A 717 21.36 -30.31 -22.01
CA LEU A 717 20.17 -29.67 -22.57
C LEU A 717 20.53 -28.89 -23.84
N ASP A 718 19.71 -29.01 -24.87
CA ASP A 718 19.78 -28.27 -26.14
C ASP A 718 18.37 -27.82 -26.53
N ALA A 719 18.18 -26.51 -26.71
CA ALA A 719 16.90 -25.89 -27.02
C ALA A 719 16.97 -25.14 -28.35
N SER A 720 15.93 -25.24 -29.19
CA SER A 720 15.91 -24.60 -30.51
C SER A 720 15.88 -23.07 -30.50
N ALA A 721 15.72 -22.46 -29.31
CA ALA A 721 15.77 -21.03 -29.05
C ALA A 721 16.07 -20.82 -27.55
N VAL A 722 16.28 -19.57 -27.14
CA VAL A 722 16.48 -19.23 -25.73
C VAL A 722 15.21 -19.50 -24.91
N VAL A 723 15.32 -20.35 -23.89
CA VAL A 723 14.34 -20.49 -22.80
C VAL A 723 14.62 -19.43 -21.74
N SER A 724 13.59 -18.77 -21.20
CA SER A 724 13.79 -17.83 -20.08
C SER A 724 14.13 -18.58 -18.79
N ASP A 725 13.48 -19.73 -18.54
CA ASP A 725 13.91 -20.73 -17.58
C ASP A 725 13.60 -22.14 -18.07
N VAL A 726 14.33 -23.12 -17.55
CA VAL A 726 13.96 -24.53 -17.58
C VAL A 726 14.61 -25.26 -16.40
N SER A 727 13.86 -26.15 -15.75
CA SER A 727 14.43 -27.19 -14.88
C SER A 727 14.00 -28.58 -15.35
N VAL A 728 14.86 -29.57 -15.11
CA VAL A 728 14.63 -30.97 -15.46
C VAL A 728 14.97 -31.86 -14.27
N GLU A 729 14.03 -32.72 -13.88
CA GLU A 729 14.17 -33.70 -12.81
C GLU A 729 14.04 -35.14 -13.35
N LEU A 730 15.01 -36.01 -13.04
CA LEU A 730 15.06 -37.40 -13.50
C LEU A 730 14.67 -38.40 -12.39
N ARG A 731 13.36 -38.54 -12.11
CA ARG A 731 12.83 -39.53 -11.16
C ARG A 731 12.64 -40.91 -11.82
N GLY A 732 13.72 -41.71 -11.82
CA GLY A 732 13.69 -43.12 -12.19
C GLY A 732 13.43 -43.34 -13.69
N ALA A 733 12.19 -43.64 -14.05
CA ALA A 733 11.75 -43.81 -15.44
C ALA A 733 10.98 -42.60 -16.00
N THR A 734 10.90 -41.50 -15.24
CA THR A 734 10.22 -40.26 -15.63
C THR A 734 11.22 -39.11 -15.68
N ALA A 735 11.25 -38.37 -16.78
CA ALA A 735 11.81 -37.03 -16.83
C ALA A 735 10.68 -36.00 -16.68
N ARG A 736 10.88 -35.00 -15.82
CA ARG A 736 9.97 -33.87 -15.62
C ARG A 736 10.68 -32.61 -16.03
N ILE A 737 10.19 -31.94 -17.06
CA ILE A 737 10.59 -30.61 -17.48
C ILE A 737 9.62 -29.63 -16.84
N SER A 738 10.12 -28.56 -16.22
CA SER A 738 9.33 -27.42 -15.77
C SER A 738 9.84 -26.14 -16.43
N LEU A 739 8.89 -25.31 -16.86
CA LEU A 739 9.05 -24.00 -17.48
C LEU A 739 8.12 -23.05 -16.73
N GLY A 740 8.65 -21.99 -16.12
CA GLY A 740 7.88 -20.93 -15.50
C GLY A 740 7.40 -19.93 -16.55
N ASP A 741 8.29 -19.52 -17.45
CA ASP A 741 7.99 -18.59 -18.54
C ASP A 741 7.82 -19.30 -19.91
N PRO A 742 6.99 -18.77 -20.83
CA PRO A 742 6.62 -19.46 -22.07
C PRO A 742 7.76 -19.71 -23.06
N PHE A 743 7.77 -20.93 -23.58
CA PHE A 743 8.65 -21.41 -24.64
C PHE A 743 7.87 -22.03 -25.80
N THR A 744 8.48 -22.05 -26.99
CA THR A 744 7.95 -22.74 -28.17
C THR A 744 9.11 -23.21 -29.04
N GLY A 745 9.10 -24.48 -29.43
CA GLY A 745 10.20 -25.11 -30.15
C GLY A 745 10.53 -26.51 -29.61
N THR A 746 11.73 -27.00 -29.85
CA THR A 746 12.17 -28.31 -29.32
C THR A 746 13.09 -28.16 -28.12
N LEU A 747 12.88 -29.00 -27.10
CA LEU A 747 13.80 -29.22 -25.99
C LEU A 747 14.37 -30.64 -26.08
N THR A 748 15.67 -30.76 -26.32
CA THR A 748 16.43 -32.00 -26.28
C THR A 748 17.13 -32.08 -24.93
N ILE A 749 16.84 -33.13 -24.16
CA ILE A 749 17.31 -33.30 -22.77
C ILE A 749 18.01 -34.64 -22.59
N ASN A 750 19.04 -34.68 -21.74
CA ASN A 750 19.77 -35.91 -21.40
C ASN A 750 18.99 -36.71 -20.34
N ALA A 751 18.36 -37.81 -20.77
CA ALA A 751 17.40 -38.54 -19.96
C ALA A 751 17.45 -40.06 -20.26
N PRO A 752 18.59 -40.74 -20.03
CA PRO A 752 18.85 -42.11 -20.49
C PRO A 752 17.78 -43.13 -20.08
N THR A 753 17.29 -43.04 -18.84
CA THR A 753 16.31 -43.98 -18.27
C THR A 753 14.85 -43.62 -18.54
N ALA A 754 14.57 -42.44 -19.12
CA ALA A 754 13.20 -41.94 -19.25
C ALA A 754 12.36 -42.74 -20.25
N ARG A 755 11.20 -43.20 -19.78
CA ARG A 755 10.12 -43.84 -20.54
C ARG A 755 8.86 -42.97 -20.59
N VAL A 756 8.77 -42.00 -19.68
CA VAL A 756 7.75 -40.96 -19.65
C VAL A 756 8.49 -39.62 -19.59
N VAL A 757 8.05 -38.65 -20.39
CA VAL A 757 8.39 -37.24 -20.20
C VAL A 757 7.13 -36.49 -19.80
N LYS A 758 7.29 -35.51 -18.91
CA LYS A 758 6.28 -34.51 -18.58
C LYS A 758 6.85 -33.12 -18.84
N VAL A 759 6.02 -32.19 -19.34
CA VAL A 759 6.30 -30.74 -19.37
C VAL A 759 5.21 -30.08 -18.53
N ASN A 760 5.59 -29.31 -17.50
CA ASN A 760 4.68 -28.74 -16.48
C ASN A 760 3.66 -29.79 -15.98
N ASP A 761 4.22 -30.91 -15.49
CA ASP A 761 3.56 -32.16 -15.09
C ASP A 761 2.58 -32.81 -16.11
N THR A 762 2.33 -32.23 -17.28
CA THR A 762 1.53 -32.81 -18.36
C THR A 762 2.34 -33.85 -19.15
N PRO A 763 1.89 -35.10 -19.32
CA PRO A 763 2.63 -36.11 -20.10
C PRO A 763 2.79 -35.71 -21.58
N THR A 764 4.02 -35.72 -22.07
CA THR A 764 4.38 -35.21 -23.40
C THR A 764 4.95 -36.32 -24.29
N ALA A 765 4.55 -36.31 -25.58
CA ALA A 765 5.14 -37.21 -26.58
C ALA A 765 6.59 -36.78 -26.90
N PHE A 766 7.49 -37.74 -27.07
CA PHE A 766 8.92 -37.48 -27.28
C PHE A 766 9.54 -38.42 -28.32
N THR A 767 10.63 -37.98 -28.94
CA THR A 767 11.54 -38.85 -29.71
C THR A 767 12.82 -39.12 -28.90
N ARG A 768 13.55 -40.19 -29.23
CA ARG A 768 14.78 -40.59 -28.53
C ARG A 768 15.90 -40.89 -29.51
N THR A 769 17.09 -40.35 -29.24
CA THR A 769 18.33 -40.62 -29.98
C THR A 769 19.42 -40.97 -28.98
N GLY A 770 19.64 -42.27 -28.76
CA GLY A 770 20.49 -42.75 -27.67
C GLY A 770 19.91 -42.35 -26.31
N ASP A 771 20.74 -41.70 -25.48
CA ASP A 771 20.33 -41.23 -24.15
C ASP A 771 19.55 -39.91 -24.17
N LEU A 772 19.66 -39.14 -25.26
CA LEU A 772 18.93 -37.89 -25.48
C LEU A 772 17.46 -38.14 -25.83
N VAL A 773 16.61 -37.27 -25.31
CA VAL A 773 15.15 -37.27 -25.51
C VAL A 773 14.70 -35.88 -25.95
N THR A 774 14.00 -35.78 -27.08
CA THR A 774 13.51 -34.51 -27.61
C THR A 774 11.99 -34.44 -27.53
N VAL A 775 11.47 -33.40 -26.87
CA VAL A 775 10.06 -33.00 -26.92
C VAL A 775 9.90 -31.77 -27.81
N THR A 776 8.74 -31.63 -28.44
CA THR A 776 8.28 -30.34 -28.99
C THR A 776 7.34 -29.70 -27.97
N VAL A 777 7.64 -28.44 -27.62
CA VAL A 777 6.77 -27.57 -26.82
C VAL A 777 6.02 -26.67 -27.80
N GLU A 778 4.72 -26.91 -27.94
CA GLU A 778 3.80 -26.11 -28.76
C GLU A 778 3.29 -24.90 -27.95
N PRO A 779 2.90 -23.79 -28.60
CA PRO A 779 2.41 -22.60 -27.91
C PRO A 779 1.01 -22.84 -27.33
N ALA A 780 0.93 -23.14 -26.04
CA ALA A 780 -0.31 -23.12 -25.28
C ALA A 780 -0.56 -21.70 -24.76
N PHE A 781 -1.42 -20.94 -25.44
CA PHE A 781 -1.91 -19.64 -24.97
C PHE A 781 -3.35 -19.44 -25.46
N ALA A 782 -4.30 -19.36 -24.53
CA ALA A 782 -5.72 -19.30 -24.83
C ALA A 782 -6.49 -18.45 -23.79
N PRO A 783 -6.18 -17.15 -23.67
CA PRO A 783 -6.91 -16.25 -22.78
C PRO A 783 -8.38 -16.13 -23.17
N ALA A 784 -9.26 -16.00 -22.19
CA ALA A 784 -10.69 -15.83 -22.37
C ALA A 784 -11.06 -14.34 -22.44
N PRO A 785 -11.99 -13.89 -23.30
CA PRO A 785 -12.49 -12.52 -23.30
C PRO A 785 -13.04 -12.12 -21.92
N VAL A 786 -12.64 -10.95 -21.43
CA VAL A 786 -13.10 -10.35 -20.17
C VAL A 786 -13.64 -8.92 -20.34
N LEU A 787 -13.23 -8.21 -21.40
CA LEU A 787 -13.76 -6.90 -21.78
C LEU A 787 -13.88 -6.80 -23.30
N ASP A 788 -14.97 -6.20 -23.76
CA ASP A 788 -15.29 -5.90 -25.16
C ASP A 788 -15.99 -4.54 -25.14
N GLU A 789 -15.35 -3.51 -25.70
CA GLU A 789 -15.68 -2.10 -25.49
C GLU A 789 -15.73 -1.34 -26.82
N GLU A 790 -16.95 -0.96 -27.22
CA GLU A 790 -17.23 -0.15 -28.42
C GLU A 790 -17.29 1.36 -28.10
N PHE A 791 -17.19 1.77 -26.82
CA PHE A 791 -17.31 3.15 -26.34
C PHE A 791 -18.60 3.86 -26.82
N GLU A 792 -19.74 3.14 -26.79
CA GLU A 792 -21.05 3.73 -27.10
C GLU A 792 -21.48 4.77 -26.05
N ASP A 793 -22.02 5.91 -26.49
CA ASP A 793 -22.59 6.96 -25.63
C ASP A 793 -23.73 6.47 -24.71
N ALA A 794 -24.21 5.23 -24.93
CA ALA A 794 -25.27 4.57 -24.19
C ALA A 794 -24.78 3.63 -23.06
N SER A 795 -23.47 3.39 -22.92
CA SER A 795 -22.92 2.64 -21.76
C SER A 795 -22.74 3.51 -20.51
N LEU A 796 -22.65 4.83 -20.68
CA LEU A 796 -22.47 5.80 -19.60
C LEU A 796 -23.79 6.05 -18.85
N ASP A 797 -23.79 5.81 -17.54
CA ASP A 797 -24.98 6.04 -16.71
C ASP A 797 -25.28 7.55 -16.61
N ARG A 798 -26.55 7.92 -16.81
CA ARG A 798 -27.01 9.33 -16.84
C ARG A 798 -28.32 9.54 -16.08
N THR A 799 -28.24 10.31 -14.99
CA THR A 799 -29.38 10.81 -14.22
C THR A 799 -29.65 12.28 -14.56
N VAL A 800 -30.93 12.68 -14.58
CA VAL A 800 -31.36 14.07 -14.78
C VAL A 800 -32.34 14.44 -13.66
N HIS A 801 -32.10 15.56 -13.00
CA HIS A 801 -32.92 16.08 -11.92
C HIS A 801 -33.78 17.25 -12.38
N GLY A 802 -35.09 17.02 -12.45
CA GLY A 802 -36.12 18.02 -12.77
C GLY A 802 -36.85 18.55 -11.53
N PHE A 803 -36.58 18.01 -10.34
CA PHE A 803 -37.15 18.42 -9.05
C PHE A 803 -38.69 18.33 -8.96
N ASP A 804 -39.29 17.41 -9.73
CA ASP A 804 -40.73 17.25 -9.90
C ASP A 804 -41.40 16.60 -8.67
N GLY A 805 -41.59 17.43 -7.63
CA GLY A 805 -42.28 17.07 -6.39
C GLY A 805 -41.37 16.83 -5.18
N GLY A 806 -40.06 17.06 -5.29
CA GLY A 806 -39.12 16.92 -4.17
C GLY A 806 -37.71 17.38 -4.51
N LEU A 807 -36.79 17.27 -3.54
CA LEU A 807 -35.37 17.60 -3.74
C LEU A 807 -34.55 16.44 -4.33
N GLU A 808 -35.14 15.27 -4.61
CA GLU A 808 -34.49 14.17 -5.34
C GLU A 808 -33.11 13.74 -4.79
N GLY A 809 -32.94 13.73 -3.46
CA GLY A 809 -31.68 13.41 -2.78
C GLY A 809 -30.75 14.61 -2.54
N TRP A 810 -30.99 15.74 -3.20
CA TRP A 810 -30.22 16.97 -3.00
C TRP A 810 -30.47 17.55 -1.61
N THR A 811 -29.42 17.59 -0.80
CA THR A 811 -29.45 18.02 0.60
C THR A 811 -28.91 19.44 0.74
N PRO A 812 -29.69 20.41 1.26
CA PRO A 812 -29.19 21.73 1.63
C PRO A 812 -28.18 21.62 2.78
N VAL A 813 -26.91 21.92 2.51
CA VAL A 813 -25.83 21.86 3.53
C VAL A 813 -25.27 23.24 3.88
N GLN A 814 -25.58 24.28 3.10
CA GLN A 814 -25.31 25.66 3.48
C GLN A 814 -26.29 26.64 2.82
N GLY A 815 -26.90 27.52 3.62
CA GLY A 815 -27.78 28.58 3.14
C GLY A 815 -29.22 28.15 2.82
N SER A 816 -30.05 29.09 2.39
CA SER A 816 -31.50 28.87 2.21
C SER A 816 -31.84 28.30 0.83
N TRP A 817 -32.15 27.00 0.78
CA TRP A 817 -32.59 26.29 -0.43
C TRP A 817 -34.01 25.73 -0.30
N GLY A 818 -34.64 25.48 -1.45
CA GLY A 818 -35.91 24.77 -1.57
C GLY A 818 -36.32 24.62 -3.03
N LEU A 819 -37.59 24.35 -3.27
CA LEU A 819 -38.17 24.39 -4.61
C LEU A 819 -38.65 25.80 -4.96
N GLY A 820 -38.32 26.28 -6.15
CA GLY A 820 -38.82 27.54 -6.73
C GLY A 820 -39.45 27.33 -8.11
N GLY A 821 -40.17 28.33 -8.61
CA GLY A 821 -40.90 28.23 -9.88
C GLY A 821 -42.39 27.91 -9.69
N ASP A 822 -43.00 27.28 -10.69
CA ASP A 822 -44.37 26.77 -10.63
C ASP A 822 -44.36 25.35 -10.03
N PRO A 823 -45.33 24.95 -9.19
CA PRO A 823 -45.45 23.57 -8.73
C PRO A 823 -45.57 22.49 -9.81
N SER A 824 -45.77 22.83 -11.10
CA SER A 824 -45.68 21.90 -12.24
C SER A 824 -44.45 22.08 -13.14
N ASN A 825 -43.43 22.84 -12.68
CA ASN A 825 -42.09 22.96 -13.27
C ASN A 825 -41.16 23.51 -12.17
N ALA A 826 -40.96 22.73 -11.12
CA ALA A 826 -40.17 23.16 -9.96
C ALA A 826 -38.67 23.13 -10.30
N LYS A 827 -37.90 24.06 -9.74
CA LYS A 827 -36.44 24.16 -9.91
C LYS A 827 -35.76 24.15 -8.54
N LEU A 828 -34.55 23.61 -8.43
CA LEU A 828 -33.74 23.73 -7.22
C LEU A 828 -33.33 25.21 -7.03
N ALA A 829 -33.82 25.85 -5.98
CA ALA A 829 -33.75 27.30 -5.81
C ALA A 829 -32.98 27.69 -4.54
N GLN A 830 -31.93 28.48 -4.70
CA GLN A 830 -31.35 29.26 -3.60
C GLN A 830 -32.15 30.56 -3.48
N THR A 831 -32.67 30.85 -2.29
CA THR A 831 -33.68 31.91 -2.07
C THR A 831 -33.15 33.16 -1.34
N SER A 832 -31.92 33.12 -0.81
CA SER A 832 -31.34 34.19 0.02
C SER A 832 -30.18 34.91 -0.67
N SER A 833 -30.43 36.11 -1.16
CA SER A 833 -29.35 37.00 -1.64
C SER A 833 -28.44 37.56 -0.53
N ALA A 834 -28.75 37.31 0.75
CA ALA A 834 -27.92 37.69 1.89
C ALA A 834 -26.78 36.69 2.15
N ASP A 835 -26.94 35.42 1.73
CA ASP A 835 -25.97 34.36 2.00
C ASP A 835 -24.65 34.64 1.27
N MET A 836 -23.54 34.70 2.02
CA MET A 836 -22.22 34.86 1.41
C MET A 836 -21.81 33.66 0.56
N GLN A 837 -22.30 32.47 0.91
CA GLN A 837 -22.03 31.22 0.24
C GLN A 837 -23.14 30.22 0.58
N SER A 838 -23.61 29.48 -0.41
CA SER A 838 -24.67 28.48 -0.27
C SER A 838 -24.35 27.22 -1.10
N PHE A 839 -24.77 26.06 -0.58
CA PHE A 839 -24.64 24.74 -1.20
C PHE A 839 -25.87 23.87 -0.95
N ALA A 840 -26.39 23.26 -2.00
CA ALA A 840 -27.23 22.06 -1.93
C ALA A 840 -26.54 20.95 -2.74
N MET A 841 -26.43 19.75 -2.19
CA MET A 841 -25.50 18.72 -2.66
C MET A 841 -26.12 17.32 -2.80
N LEU A 842 -25.57 16.54 -3.73
CA LEU A 842 -25.86 15.12 -3.94
C LEU A 842 -24.57 14.33 -3.64
N GLN A 843 -24.65 13.37 -2.72
CA GLN A 843 -23.46 12.64 -2.24
C GLN A 843 -23.05 11.52 -3.21
N ASP A 844 -24.02 10.72 -3.63
CA ASP A 844 -23.80 9.54 -4.45
C ASP A 844 -23.73 9.95 -5.93
N VAL A 845 -22.50 10.24 -6.38
CA VAL A 845 -22.17 10.57 -7.78
C VAL A 845 -20.96 9.73 -8.22
N PRO A 846 -20.75 9.52 -9.54
CA PRO A 846 -19.57 8.84 -10.04
C PRO A 846 -18.27 9.60 -9.70
N ASP A 847 -17.13 8.91 -9.57
CA ASP A 847 -15.84 9.56 -9.23
C ASP A 847 -15.27 10.35 -10.41
N ASP A 848 -15.33 9.77 -11.61
CA ASP A 848 -15.09 10.38 -12.91
C ASP A 848 -16.40 10.79 -13.59
N VAL A 849 -16.77 12.06 -13.45
CA VAL A 849 -18.14 12.56 -13.63
C VAL A 849 -18.20 13.79 -14.52
N ILE A 850 -19.30 13.90 -15.26
CA ILE A 850 -19.75 15.12 -15.95
C ILE A 850 -21.01 15.62 -15.23
N VAL A 851 -20.97 16.86 -14.73
CA VAL A 851 -22.15 17.53 -14.14
C VAL A 851 -22.52 18.72 -15.01
N SER A 852 -23.78 18.80 -15.44
CA SER A 852 -24.31 19.94 -16.18
C SER A 852 -25.57 20.47 -15.51
N ALA A 853 -25.81 21.77 -15.59
CA ALA A 853 -27.04 22.41 -15.10
C ALA A 853 -27.35 23.68 -15.90
N ASP A 854 -28.63 23.93 -16.14
CA ASP A 854 -29.12 25.23 -16.61
C ASP A 854 -29.37 26.14 -15.40
N ILE A 855 -28.72 27.32 -15.42
CA ILE A 855 -28.63 28.22 -14.27
C ILE A 855 -29.25 29.56 -14.63
N VAL A 856 -30.26 29.98 -13.86
CA VAL A 856 -30.87 31.32 -13.95
C VAL A 856 -30.41 32.19 -12.77
N PRO A 857 -29.53 33.19 -12.98
CA PRO A 857 -28.97 34.00 -11.90
C PRO A 857 -29.92 35.15 -11.52
N GLY A 858 -30.66 35.04 -10.42
CA GLY A 858 -31.52 36.11 -9.90
C GLY A 858 -30.73 37.40 -9.58
N THR A 859 -31.32 38.57 -9.83
CA THR A 859 -30.61 39.87 -9.95
C THR A 859 -29.54 40.16 -8.88
N SER A 860 -28.33 40.52 -9.31
CA SER A 860 -27.22 40.84 -8.41
C SER A 860 -27.36 42.24 -7.79
N ASN A 861 -27.55 42.28 -6.47
CA ASN A 861 -27.47 43.51 -5.67
C ASN A 861 -26.04 43.82 -5.19
N GLN A 862 -25.01 43.16 -5.74
CA GLN A 862 -23.64 43.16 -5.20
C GLN A 862 -22.58 43.38 -6.29
N ALA A 863 -21.46 44.01 -5.92
CA ALA A 863 -20.37 44.35 -6.84
C ALA A 863 -19.65 43.11 -7.41
N THR A 864 -19.70 41.98 -6.70
CA THR A 864 -19.30 40.65 -7.19
C THR A 864 -20.28 39.61 -6.66
N ALA A 865 -20.71 38.71 -7.55
CA ALA A 865 -21.62 37.60 -7.25
C ALA A 865 -21.20 36.37 -8.06
N ARG A 866 -21.56 35.16 -7.59
CA ARG A 866 -21.24 33.91 -8.29
C ARG A 866 -22.39 32.93 -8.27
N THR A 867 -22.48 32.17 -9.36
CA THR A 867 -23.38 31.02 -9.56
C THR A 867 -22.61 29.93 -10.29
N GLY A 868 -22.87 28.65 -10.00
CA GLY A 868 -22.19 27.54 -10.64
C GLY A 868 -22.31 26.21 -9.90
N LEU A 869 -21.37 25.30 -10.15
CA LEU A 869 -21.38 23.92 -9.69
C LEU A 869 -20.09 23.59 -8.93
N ALA A 870 -20.21 22.92 -7.80
CA ALA A 870 -19.11 22.23 -7.14
C ALA A 870 -19.19 20.71 -7.41
N PHE A 871 -18.04 20.06 -7.40
CA PHE A 871 -17.86 18.64 -7.70
C PHE A 871 -16.65 18.11 -6.94
N ARG A 872 -16.62 16.79 -6.67
CA ARG A 872 -15.73 16.21 -5.66
C ARG A 872 -15.86 16.97 -4.34
N TYR A 873 -17.11 17.27 -4.01
CA TYR A 873 -17.54 18.02 -2.85
C TYR A 873 -17.67 17.06 -1.67
N HIS A 874 -16.99 17.39 -0.59
CA HIS A 874 -17.09 16.64 0.65
C HIS A 874 -17.55 17.52 1.82
N ASP A 875 -17.14 18.79 1.84
CA ASP A 875 -17.65 19.81 2.77
C ASP A 875 -17.43 21.23 2.22
N SER A 876 -17.98 22.25 2.87
CA SER A 876 -17.92 23.66 2.45
C SER A 876 -16.51 24.29 2.49
N ARG A 877 -15.48 23.50 2.82
CA ARG A 877 -14.05 23.87 2.84
C ARG A 877 -13.21 22.98 1.90
N ASN A 878 -13.77 21.90 1.33
CA ASN A 878 -13.06 20.87 0.57
C ASN A 878 -13.89 20.40 -0.64
N TYR A 879 -13.66 21.03 -1.78
CA TYR A 879 -14.33 20.80 -3.07
C TYR A 879 -13.56 21.46 -4.22
N TYR A 880 -13.78 21.01 -5.46
CA TYR A 880 -13.58 21.87 -6.62
C TYR A 880 -14.90 22.55 -7.00
N ARG A 881 -14.83 23.72 -7.63
CA ARG A 881 -16.00 24.33 -8.29
C ARG A 881 -15.64 24.99 -9.61
N ALA A 882 -16.61 25.00 -10.51
CA ALA A 882 -16.70 25.97 -11.59
C ALA A 882 -17.76 27.03 -11.24
N ASN A 883 -17.51 28.29 -11.59
CA ASN A 883 -18.50 29.34 -11.43
C ASN A 883 -18.42 30.41 -12.51
N VAL A 884 -19.56 31.01 -12.86
CA VAL A 884 -19.59 32.34 -13.48
C VAL A 884 -19.51 33.38 -12.36
N LEU A 885 -18.47 34.21 -12.39
CA LEU A 885 -18.28 35.40 -11.57
C LEU A 885 -18.80 36.61 -12.35
N THR A 886 -19.94 37.15 -11.92
CA THR A 886 -20.54 38.37 -12.48
C THR A 886 -20.05 39.61 -11.73
N THR A 887 -19.66 40.64 -12.48
CA THR A 887 -19.10 41.91 -11.95
C THR A 887 -19.74 43.13 -12.64
N SER A 888 -19.48 44.33 -12.14
CA SER A 888 -19.89 45.58 -12.82
C SER A 888 -19.18 45.84 -14.16
N THR A 889 -18.20 45.02 -14.56
CA THR A 889 -17.41 45.15 -15.79
C THR A 889 -17.51 43.95 -16.74
N GLY A 890 -18.30 42.93 -16.41
CA GLY A 890 -18.46 41.71 -17.22
C GLY A 890 -18.49 40.42 -16.39
N ALA A 891 -18.57 39.29 -17.08
CA ALA A 891 -18.62 37.95 -16.50
C ALA A 891 -17.33 37.14 -16.77
N LYS A 892 -16.94 36.28 -15.82
CA LYS A 892 -15.79 35.36 -15.94
C LYS A 892 -16.17 33.93 -15.56
N LEU A 893 -15.75 32.95 -16.36
CA LEU A 893 -15.74 31.55 -15.95
C LEU A 893 -14.46 31.31 -15.13
N GLN A 894 -14.60 30.70 -13.95
CA GLN A 894 -13.49 30.36 -13.07
C GLN A 894 -13.57 28.90 -12.63
N LEU A 895 -12.43 28.22 -12.59
CA LEU A 895 -12.24 26.89 -12.06
C LEU A 895 -11.36 27.00 -10.81
N VAL A 896 -11.88 26.55 -9.67
CA VAL A 896 -11.33 26.86 -8.33
C VAL A 896 -11.28 25.59 -7.48
N LYS A 897 -10.10 25.28 -6.91
CA LYS A 897 -9.99 24.36 -5.79
C LYS A 897 -10.22 25.13 -4.49
N VAL A 898 -11.01 24.57 -3.58
CA VAL A 898 -11.02 25.00 -2.18
C VAL A 898 -10.62 23.80 -1.34
N TYR A 899 -9.52 23.92 -0.60
CA TYR A 899 -8.97 22.83 0.22
C TYR A 899 -8.58 23.36 1.61
N ASN A 900 -9.05 22.69 2.66
CA ASN A 900 -9.04 23.19 4.05
C ASN A 900 -9.59 24.63 4.21
N GLY A 901 -10.41 25.11 3.26
CA GLY A 901 -10.94 26.48 3.18
C GLY A 901 -10.03 27.47 2.45
N THR A 902 -8.83 27.08 2.03
CA THR A 902 -7.97 27.89 1.15
C THR A 902 -8.46 27.80 -0.29
N SER A 903 -8.89 28.93 -0.85
CA SER A 903 -9.33 29.04 -2.24
C SER A 903 -8.13 29.27 -3.17
N THR A 904 -7.87 28.32 -4.07
CA THR A 904 -6.87 28.40 -5.14
C THR A 904 -7.58 28.48 -6.48
N LEU A 905 -7.40 29.59 -7.20
CA LEU A 905 -7.82 29.70 -8.59
C LEU A 905 -6.92 28.81 -9.46
N LEU A 906 -7.51 27.86 -10.18
CA LEU A 906 -6.78 26.95 -11.08
C LEU A 906 -6.74 27.53 -12.50
N ALA A 907 -7.88 28.04 -12.99
CA ALA A 907 -7.99 28.72 -14.28
C ALA A 907 -9.13 29.76 -14.26
N GLU A 908 -9.06 30.78 -15.13
CA GLU A 908 -10.20 31.64 -15.45
C GLU A 908 -10.11 32.22 -16.87
N THR A 909 -11.25 32.65 -17.40
CA THR A 909 -11.38 33.45 -18.64
C THR A 909 -12.59 34.37 -18.57
N ASP A 910 -12.58 35.45 -19.34
CA ASP A 910 -13.79 36.27 -19.60
C ASP A 910 -14.80 35.48 -20.45
N VAL A 911 -16.10 35.74 -20.24
CA VAL A 911 -17.23 35.12 -20.98
C VAL A 911 -18.19 36.21 -21.44
N ALA A 912 -18.69 36.09 -22.68
CA ALA A 912 -19.67 37.01 -23.25
C ALA A 912 -21.12 36.71 -22.78
N LEU A 913 -21.40 36.95 -21.51
CA LEU A 913 -22.74 36.84 -20.91
C LEU A 913 -23.18 38.17 -20.28
N ASP A 914 -24.48 38.48 -20.42
CA ASP A 914 -25.14 39.50 -19.60
C ASP A 914 -25.28 38.99 -18.15
N ASN A 915 -25.12 39.88 -17.17
CA ASN A 915 -24.99 39.52 -15.76
C ASN A 915 -26.19 38.75 -15.15
N ASP A 916 -27.37 38.81 -15.76
CA ASP A 916 -28.61 38.20 -15.29
C ASP A 916 -29.17 37.18 -16.31
N ALA A 917 -28.39 36.80 -17.33
CA ALA A 917 -28.80 35.82 -18.35
C ALA A 917 -28.75 34.38 -17.83
N GLU A 918 -29.67 33.56 -18.32
CA GLU A 918 -29.66 32.09 -18.18
C GLU A 918 -28.49 31.50 -18.99
N TYR A 919 -27.81 30.50 -18.42
CA TYR A 919 -26.72 29.79 -19.09
C TYR A 919 -26.58 28.34 -18.58
N THR A 920 -26.22 27.44 -19.49
CA THR A 920 -25.74 26.09 -19.13
C THR A 920 -24.30 26.16 -18.63
N LEU A 921 -24.01 25.54 -17.50
CA LEU A 921 -22.65 25.26 -17.04
C LEU A 921 -22.43 23.75 -16.99
N THR A 922 -21.40 23.28 -17.69
CA THR A 922 -20.93 21.90 -17.61
C THR A 922 -19.55 21.85 -16.99
N VAL A 923 -19.34 20.91 -16.07
CA VAL A 923 -18.04 20.50 -15.55
C VAL A 923 -17.77 19.04 -15.89
N SER A 924 -16.50 18.69 -16.07
CA SER A 924 -16.04 17.32 -16.19
C SER A 924 -14.80 17.13 -15.31
N ALA A 925 -14.78 16.07 -14.51
CA ALA A 925 -13.67 15.72 -13.64
C ALA A 925 -13.30 14.26 -13.91
N VAL A 926 -12.11 14.01 -14.47
CA VAL A 926 -11.66 12.67 -14.88
C VAL A 926 -10.23 12.44 -14.42
N GLY A 927 -10.01 11.46 -13.55
CA GLY A 927 -8.75 11.19 -12.85
C GLY A 927 -8.25 12.39 -12.07
N ARG A 928 -7.34 13.16 -12.67
CA ARG A 928 -6.83 14.44 -12.14
C ARG A 928 -7.12 15.65 -13.03
N HIS A 929 -7.82 15.46 -14.14
CA HIS A 929 -8.09 16.53 -15.10
C HIS A 929 -9.50 17.09 -14.91
N LEU A 930 -9.59 18.41 -14.83
CA LEU A 930 -10.79 19.14 -14.48
C LEU A 930 -11.11 20.17 -15.57
N VAL A 931 -12.31 20.14 -16.11
CA VAL A 931 -12.79 21.04 -17.18
C VAL A 931 -14.06 21.77 -16.72
N ALA A 932 -14.22 23.01 -17.15
CA ALA A 932 -15.45 23.78 -17.01
C ALA A 932 -15.77 24.50 -18.32
N THR A 933 -17.04 24.49 -18.74
CA THR A 933 -17.50 25.03 -20.03
C THR A 933 -18.84 25.76 -19.88
N VAL A 934 -18.95 26.93 -20.50
CA VAL A 934 -20.17 27.76 -20.60
C VAL A 934 -20.28 28.28 -22.04
N GLY A 935 -21.28 27.81 -22.79
CA GLY A 935 -21.35 28.01 -24.25
C GLY A 935 -20.06 27.53 -24.94
N ASP A 936 -19.57 28.29 -25.93
CA ASP A 936 -18.31 28.00 -26.63
C ASP A 936 -17.04 28.24 -25.78
N THR A 937 -17.17 28.67 -24.52
CA THR A 937 -16.04 29.08 -23.67
C THR A 937 -15.69 28.00 -22.65
N SER A 938 -14.47 27.46 -22.72
CA SER A 938 -13.99 26.40 -21.83
C SER A 938 -12.64 26.73 -21.18
N ILE A 939 -12.43 26.21 -19.97
CA ILE A 939 -11.17 26.27 -19.21
C ILE A 939 -10.90 24.92 -18.53
N SER A 940 -9.63 24.60 -18.27
CA SER A 940 -9.27 23.36 -17.59
C SER A 940 -8.02 23.48 -16.71
N ALA A 941 -7.80 22.47 -15.86
CA ALA A 941 -6.66 22.36 -14.96
C ALA A 941 -6.35 20.89 -14.63
N ASN A 942 -5.13 20.62 -14.16
CA ASN A 942 -4.74 19.33 -13.59
C ASN A 942 -4.57 19.46 -12.06
N ASP A 943 -5.42 18.79 -11.29
CA ASP A 943 -5.32 18.70 -9.84
C ASP A 943 -5.96 17.39 -9.33
N GLY A 944 -5.20 16.58 -8.59
CA GLY A 944 -5.64 15.29 -8.03
C GLY A 944 -5.68 15.28 -6.50
N GLN A 945 -5.89 16.44 -5.87
CA GLN A 945 -5.90 16.55 -4.43
C GLN A 945 -7.18 15.97 -3.80
N LEU A 946 -8.33 16.16 -4.45
CA LEU A 946 -9.61 15.51 -4.15
C LEU A 946 -9.90 14.48 -5.27
N PRO A 947 -9.95 13.17 -4.97
CA PRO A 947 -10.09 12.12 -5.98
C PRO A 947 -11.55 11.73 -6.28
N THR A 948 -12.45 11.92 -5.32
CA THR A 948 -13.80 11.36 -5.25
C THR A 948 -14.79 12.41 -4.73
N GLY A 949 -16.08 12.06 -4.58
CA GLY A 949 -17.04 12.81 -3.77
C GLY A 949 -18.10 13.60 -4.54
N GLY A 950 -19.09 14.11 -3.79
CA GLY A 950 -20.38 14.60 -4.30
C GLY A 950 -20.37 15.76 -5.29
N ALA A 951 -21.53 16.03 -5.88
CA ALA A 951 -21.82 17.23 -6.65
C ALA A 951 -22.63 18.24 -5.81
N ALA A 952 -22.54 19.54 -6.10
CA ALA A 952 -23.36 20.55 -5.42
C ALA A 952 -23.67 21.78 -6.29
N ALA A 953 -24.90 22.28 -6.20
CA ALA A 953 -25.28 23.59 -6.71
C ALA A 953 -24.69 24.68 -5.80
N TYR A 954 -24.07 25.71 -6.38
CA TYR A 954 -23.29 26.71 -5.65
C TYR A 954 -23.72 28.14 -5.99
N THR A 955 -23.97 28.96 -4.96
CA THR A 955 -24.07 30.42 -5.09
C THR A 955 -23.21 31.16 -4.07
N HIS A 956 -22.90 32.42 -4.38
CA HIS A 956 -22.29 33.37 -3.43
C HIS A 956 -22.90 34.76 -3.65
N ARG A 957 -23.57 35.28 -2.60
CA ARG A 957 -24.23 36.60 -2.55
C ARG A 957 -25.28 36.81 -3.66
N ARG A 958 -25.97 35.73 -4.04
CA ARG A 958 -26.94 35.72 -5.14
C ARG A 958 -27.94 34.58 -4.99
N ALA A 959 -29.20 34.88 -5.25
CA ALA A 959 -30.25 33.88 -5.46
C ALA A 959 -30.16 33.33 -6.89
N ALA A 960 -30.48 32.06 -7.09
CA ALA A 960 -30.48 31.41 -8.40
C ALA A 960 -31.39 30.18 -8.40
N THR A 961 -31.91 29.83 -9.58
CA THR A 961 -32.53 28.52 -9.80
C THR A 961 -31.65 27.68 -10.71
N PHE A 962 -31.56 26.40 -10.41
CA PHE A 962 -30.86 25.37 -11.16
C PHE A 962 -31.91 24.38 -11.68
N ASP A 963 -31.81 24.00 -12.94
CA ASP A 963 -32.74 23.09 -13.63
C ASP A 963 -31.98 22.12 -14.54
N ASP A 964 -32.66 21.06 -14.97
CA ASP A 964 -32.13 19.98 -15.84
C ASP A 964 -30.78 19.41 -15.34
N ILE A 965 -30.57 19.36 -14.02
CA ILE A 965 -29.25 19.03 -13.46
C ILE A 965 -28.91 17.59 -13.80
N THR A 966 -27.96 17.44 -14.71
CA THR A 966 -27.51 16.19 -15.28
C THR A 966 -26.27 15.72 -14.53
N ILE A 967 -26.33 14.51 -13.98
CA ILE A 967 -25.16 13.74 -13.54
C ILE A 967 -24.95 12.64 -14.57
N SER A 968 -23.82 12.66 -15.28
CA SER A 968 -23.40 11.59 -16.17
C SER A 968 -22.05 11.04 -15.73
N GLU A 969 -21.81 9.76 -15.93
CA GLU A 969 -20.45 9.23 -15.99
C GLU A 969 -19.63 9.90 -17.10
N ALA A 970 -18.32 10.06 -16.89
CA ALA A 970 -17.38 10.47 -17.93
C ALA A 970 -16.68 9.27 -18.63
N LEU A 971 -16.69 8.13 -17.94
CA LEU A 971 -16.21 6.80 -18.31
C LEU A 971 -17.10 5.81 -17.53
N ASP A 972 -17.52 4.69 -18.12
CA ASP A 972 -18.29 3.64 -17.44
C ASP A 972 -17.49 3.11 -16.24
N GLN A 973 -17.99 3.31 -15.01
CA GLN A 973 -17.25 2.97 -13.78
C GLN A 973 -17.43 1.51 -13.33
N ALA A 974 -18.25 0.72 -14.02
CA ALA A 974 -18.18 -0.73 -13.90
C ALA A 974 -16.89 -1.28 -14.54
N ASN A 975 -16.29 -0.56 -15.49
CA ASN A 975 -15.11 -0.98 -16.24
C ASN A 975 -13.87 -0.08 -16.11
N TRP A 976 -14.02 1.24 -16.01
CA TRP A 976 -12.93 2.21 -16.27
C TRP A 976 -12.72 3.24 -15.16
N ARG A 977 -11.44 3.62 -14.97
CA ARG A 977 -11.02 4.76 -14.15
C ARG A 977 -10.01 5.65 -14.86
N GLY A 978 -10.23 6.95 -14.81
CA GLY A 978 -9.30 8.00 -15.21
C GLY A 978 -8.09 8.07 -14.28
N ILE A 979 -6.89 8.05 -14.86
CA ILE A 979 -5.64 8.21 -14.11
C ILE A 979 -5.13 9.65 -14.25
N GLY A 980 -5.23 10.25 -15.45
CA GLY A 980 -4.93 11.66 -15.68
C GLY A 980 -5.00 12.08 -17.15
N GLY A 981 -4.84 13.38 -17.40
CA GLY A 981 -5.18 13.99 -18.69
C GLY A 981 -6.70 13.95 -18.96
N GLN A 982 -7.14 14.54 -20.07
CA GLN A 982 -8.55 14.51 -20.44
C GLN A 982 -8.89 13.17 -21.13
N ALA A 983 -9.99 12.56 -20.72
CA ALA A 983 -10.64 11.48 -21.45
C ALA A 983 -12.10 11.88 -21.70
N THR A 984 -12.62 11.56 -22.89
CA THR A 984 -14.03 11.75 -23.25
C THR A 984 -14.48 10.64 -24.19
N VAL A 985 -15.53 9.91 -23.83
CA VAL A 985 -16.25 9.03 -24.75
C VAL A 985 -17.23 9.85 -25.57
N SER A 986 -17.25 9.66 -26.90
CA SER A 986 -18.29 10.18 -27.77
C SER A 986 -18.33 9.48 -29.14
N SER A 987 -19.54 9.20 -29.64
CA SER A 987 -19.81 8.63 -30.96
C SER A 987 -19.08 7.30 -31.26
N GLY A 988 -18.95 6.42 -30.26
CA GLY A 988 -18.26 5.13 -30.42
C GLY A 988 -16.73 5.23 -30.36
N GLN A 989 -16.19 6.28 -29.72
CA GLN A 989 -14.75 6.47 -29.55
C GLN A 989 -14.39 7.07 -28.20
N LEU A 990 -13.37 6.51 -27.56
CA LEU A 990 -12.65 7.16 -26.47
C LEU A 990 -11.59 8.12 -27.03
N THR A 991 -11.72 9.42 -26.76
CA THR A 991 -10.68 10.42 -27.05
C THR A 991 -9.84 10.69 -25.81
N LEU A 992 -8.53 10.42 -25.88
CA LEU A 992 -7.55 10.84 -24.88
C LEU A 992 -6.82 12.10 -25.34
N THR A 993 -6.94 13.20 -24.59
CA THR A 993 -6.23 14.46 -24.84
C THR A 993 -5.23 14.73 -23.70
N PRO A 994 -3.92 14.63 -23.97
CA PRO A 994 -2.87 14.82 -22.96
C PRO A 994 -2.84 16.20 -22.33
N VAL A 995 -2.69 16.24 -21.01
CA VAL A 995 -2.49 17.49 -20.24
C VAL A 995 -1.33 17.27 -19.27
N ASP A 996 -0.39 18.22 -19.23
CA ASP A 996 0.97 18.03 -18.69
C ASP A 996 1.74 16.86 -19.34
N GLY A 997 1.46 16.60 -20.63
CA GLY A 997 2.23 15.69 -21.48
C GLY A 997 1.74 14.24 -21.53
N ARG A 998 0.72 13.85 -20.74
CA ARG A 998 0.05 12.55 -20.87
C ARG A 998 -1.45 12.56 -20.57
N ALA A 999 -2.14 11.57 -21.11
CA ALA A 999 -3.49 11.14 -20.76
C ALA A 999 -3.50 9.62 -20.59
N HIS A 1000 -4.30 9.11 -19.65
CA HIS A 1000 -4.25 7.73 -19.19
C HIS A 1000 -5.55 7.31 -18.50
N VAL A 1001 -6.11 6.18 -18.92
CA VAL A 1001 -7.24 5.47 -18.28
C VAL A 1001 -6.86 4.00 -18.04
N LEU A 1002 -7.43 3.39 -17.00
CA LEU A 1002 -7.24 1.99 -16.63
C LEU A 1002 -8.59 1.27 -16.69
N ALA A 1003 -8.65 0.07 -17.28
CA ALA A 1003 -9.82 -0.79 -17.20
C ALA A 1003 -9.76 -1.58 -15.88
N GLU A 1004 -10.37 -1.05 -14.82
CA GLU A 1004 -10.37 -1.66 -13.48
C GLU A 1004 -10.98 -3.05 -13.45
N SER A 1005 -11.97 -3.34 -14.30
CA SER A 1005 -12.56 -4.68 -14.44
C SER A 1005 -11.57 -5.75 -14.94
N THR A 1006 -10.41 -5.34 -15.49
CA THR A 1006 -9.33 -6.24 -15.92
C THR A 1006 -8.24 -6.44 -14.85
N LEU A 1007 -8.31 -5.75 -13.70
CA LEU A 1007 -7.40 -5.96 -12.59
C LEU A 1007 -7.57 -7.37 -12.01
N PRO A 1008 -6.47 -8.06 -11.67
CA PRO A 1008 -6.58 -9.30 -10.90
C PRO A 1008 -7.10 -8.99 -9.49
N ALA A 1009 -7.93 -9.88 -8.96
CA ALA A 1009 -8.54 -9.70 -7.64
C ALA A 1009 -7.49 -9.69 -6.50
N ARG A 1010 -6.28 -10.19 -6.76
CA ARG A 1010 -5.09 -10.19 -5.88
C ARG A 1010 -3.88 -9.67 -6.65
N PHE A 1011 -2.96 -8.98 -5.98
CA PHE A 1011 -1.69 -8.62 -6.60
C PHE A 1011 -0.74 -9.82 -6.73
N SER A 1012 -0.83 -10.80 -5.81
CA SER A 1012 -0.09 -12.05 -5.87
C SER A 1012 -0.45 -12.93 -7.08
N GLN A 1013 -1.63 -12.74 -7.67
CA GLN A 1013 -2.07 -13.47 -8.86
C GLN A 1013 -1.39 -12.89 -10.09
N GLN A 1014 -0.72 -13.77 -10.84
CA GLN A 1014 -0.11 -13.43 -12.13
C GLN A 1014 -1.14 -13.62 -13.24
N CYS A 1015 -1.28 -12.60 -14.09
CA CYS A 1015 -2.20 -12.65 -15.23
C CYS A 1015 -1.51 -12.21 -16.52
N ASP A 1016 -1.87 -12.91 -17.57
CA ASP A 1016 -1.49 -12.71 -18.95
C ASP A 1016 -2.66 -12.16 -19.74
N TYR A 1017 -2.36 -11.36 -20.75
CA TYR A 1017 -3.35 -10.58 -21.47
C TYR A 1017 -3.08 -10.57 -22.97
N VAL A 1018 -4.15 -10.56 -23.75
CA VAL A 1018 -4.18 -10.09 -25.14
C VAL A 1018 -5.14 -8.92 -25.16
N ALA A 1019 -4.68 -7.76 -25.61
CA ALA A 1019 -5.50 -6.58 -25.81
C ALA A 1019 -5.35 -6.08 -27.25
N GLU A 1020 -6.44 -5.65 -27.88
CA GLU A 1020 -6.41 -5.06 -29.23
C GLU A 1020 -7.39 -3.88 -29.28
N THR A 1021 -7.02 -2.81 -29.99
CA THR A 1021 -7.85 -1.63 -30.24
C THR A 1021 -7.45 -0.97 -31.56
N THR A 1022 -8.41 -0.35 -32.24
CA THR A 1022 -8.14 0.60 -33.32
C THR A 1022 -7.73 1.96 -32.72
N VAL A 1023 -6.59 2.51 -33.18
CA VAL A 1023 -5.96 3.71 -32.59
C VAL A 1023 -5.65 4.74 -33.67
N THR A 1024 -6.07 5.99 -33.46
CA THR A 1024 -5.74 7.13 -34.35
C THR A 1024 -4.91 8.18 -33.61
N ILE A 1025 -3.62 8.30 -33.96
CA ILE A 1025 -2.72 9.33 -33.42
C ILE A 1025 -2.92 10.66 -34.15
N ASN A 1026 -3.25 11.75 -33.46
CA ASN A 1026 -3.51 13.08 -34.06
C ASN A 1026 -2.36 14.10 -33.90
N GLY A 1027 -1.11 13.65 -33.75
CA GLY A 1027 0.03 14.58 -33.71
C GLY A 1027 1.41 13.94 -33.68
N VAL A 1028 2.32 14.64 -32.99
CA VAL A 1028 3.66 14.22 -32.57
C VAL A 1028 3.58 13.80 -31.10
N GLY A 1029 4.09 12.62 -30.77
CA GLY A 1029 3.97 11.95 -29.48
C GLY A 1029 3.66 10.45 -29.67
N THR A 1030 3.03 9.84 -28.67
CA THR A 1030 2.66 8.41 -28.63
C THR A 1030 1.19 8.19 -28.28
N ALA A 1031 0.69 7.00 -28.59
CA ALA A 1031 -0.54 6.42 -28.05
C ALA A 1031 -0.42 4.89 -27.99
N GLY A 1032 -1.28 4.22 -27.21
CA GLY A 1032 -1.44 2.78 -27.22
C GLY A 1032 -1.93 2.20 -25.89
N ILE A 1033 -1.61 0.93 -25.67
CA ILE A 1033 -2.13 0.09 -24.58
C ILE A 1033 -1.15 0.08 -23.39
N SER A 1034 -1.65 0.00 -22.16
CA SER A 1034 -0.86 -0.42 -20.99
C SER A 1034 -1.22 -1.86 -20.58
N LEU A 1035 -0.23 -2.63 -20.12
CA LEU A 1035 -0.38 -4.04 -19.75
C LEU A 1035 0.23 -4.29 -18.37
N ARG A 1036 -0.42 -5.13 -17.55
CA ARG A 1036 -0.06 -5.37 -16.14
C ARG A 1036 0.08 -4.05 -15.35
N ASP A 1037 -0.93 -3.19 -15.50
CA ASP A 1037 -0.96 -1.82 -15.00
C ASP A 1037 -1.79 -1.67 -13.72
N THR A 1038 -1.41 -0.72 -12.88
CA THR A 1038 -2.15 -0.28 -11.68
C THR A 1038 -2.17 1.24 -11.53
N SER A 1039 -1.26 1.96 -12.21
CA SER A 1039 -0.95 3.35 -11.90
C SER A 1039 0.01 4.00 -12.90
N ASP A 1040 0.06 5.33 -12.89
CA ASP A 1040 0.87 6.22 -13.73
C ASP A 1040 2.41 6.03 -13.64
N SER A 1041 2.89 5.04 -12.87
CA SER A 1041 4.30 4.72 -12.61
C SER A 1041 4.57 3.21 -12.42
N TYR A 1042 3.64 2.35 -12.83
CA TYR A 1042 3.76 0.89 -12.81
C TYR A 1042 3.23 0.25 -14.11
N GLY A 1043 3.61 -0.99 -14.39
CA GLY A 1043 3.17 -1.75 -15.56
C GLY A 1043 3.98 -1.47 -16.84
N TYR A 1044 3.55 -2.05 -17.95
CA TYR A 1044 4.09 -1.76 -19.27
C TYR A 1044 3.31 -0.65 -19.98
N ARG A 1045 3.95 0.09 -20.89
CA ARG A 1045 3.33 1.00 -21.86
C ARG A 1045 3.78 0.60 -23.26
N ILE A 1046 2.80 0.25 -24.09
CA ILE A 1046 2.96 -0.30 -25.44
C ILE A 1046 2.60 0.80 -26.43
N HIS A 1047 3.61 1.54 -26.88
CA HIS A 1047 3.42 2.71 -27.71
C HIS A 1047 3.50 2.38 -29.19
N ILE A 1048 2.66 3.06 -29.98
CA ILE A 1048 3.01 3.55 -31.32
C ILE A 1048 3.19 5.07 -31.25
N GLY A 1049 4.06 5.64 -32.09
CA GLY A 1049 4.39 7.07 -32.01
C GLY A 1049 4.96 7.71 -33.27
N ARG A 1050 4.92 9.05 -33.29
CA ARG A 1050 5.53 9.92 -34.30
C ARG A 1050 6.43 10.97 -33.65
N THR A 1051 7.61 11.19 -34.19
CA THR A 1051 8.54 12.25 -33.76
C THR A 1051 8.30 13.55 -34.53
N SER A 1052 8.88 14.66 -34.05
CA SER A 1052 8.91 15.95 -34.76
C SER A 1052 9.69 15.92 -36.09
N SER A 1053 10.54 14.91 -36.30
CA SER A 1053 11.20 14.63 -37.59
C SER A 1053 10.34 13.80 -38.56
N GLY A 1054 9.07 13.52 -38.21
CA GLY A 1054 8.16 12.65 -38.97
C GLY A 1054 8.50 11.16 -38.89
N SER A 1055 9.53 10.78 -38.13
CA SER A 1055 9.96 9.40 -37.90
C SER A 1055 8.94 8.69 -37.02
N ARG A 1056 8.79 7.38 -37.19
CA ARG A 1056 7.73 6.60 -36.54
C ARG A 1056 8.33 5.39 -35.84
N TYR A 1057 7.71 4.98 -34.74
CA TYR A 1057 8.22 3.86 -33.94
C TYR A 1057 7.09 3.15 -33.19
N ALA A 1058 7.39 1.93 -32.75
CA ALA A 1058 6.72 1.29 -31.64
C ALA A 1058 7.72 1.02 -30.51
N SER A 1059 7.28 1.03 -29.25
CA SER A 1059 8.14 0.69 -28.10
C SER A 1059 7.38 0.00 -26.98
N ILE A 1060 8.11 -0.84 -26.24
CA ILE A 1060 7.70 -1.45 -24.97
C ILE A 1060 8.50 -0.74 -23.88
N ILE A 1061 7.81 0.04 -23.05
CA ILE A 1061 8.39 0.71 -21.88
C ILE A 1061 7.87 0.01 -20.63
N ARG A 1062 8.74 -0.27 -19.65
CA ARG A 1062 8.37 -0.72 -18.31
C ARG A 1062 8.41 0.47 -17.37
N GLU A 1063 7.26 0.89 -16.88
CA GLU A 1063 7.17 1.86 -15.79
C GLU A 1063 7.54 1.14 -14.49
N ALA A 1064 8.71 1.48 -13.95
CA ALA A 1064 9.21 0.93 -12.69
C ALA A 1064 9.55 2.09 -11.75
N HIS A 1065 8.61 2.39 -10.85
CA HIS A 1065 8.68 3.47 -9.88
C HIS A 1065 10.07 3.60 -9.22
N ARG A 1066 10.57 4.85 -9.12
CA ARG A 1066 11.88 5.28 -8.58
C ARG A 1066 13.11 4.95 -9.41
N SER A 1067 13.18 3.79 -10.06
CA SER A 1067 14.22 3.54 -11.08
C SER A 1067 13.95 4.31 -12.38
N GLY A 1068 12.68 4.64 -12.64
CA GLY A 1068 12.23 5.36 -13.82
C GLY A 1068 11.80 4.42 -14.95
N PRO A 1069 11.29 4.98 -16.07
CA PRO A 1069 10.84 4.19 -17.20
C PRO A 1069 12.02 3.50 -17.90
N VAL A 1070 11.94 2.18 -18.07
CA VAL A 1070 12.96 1.37 -18.77
C VAL A 1070 12.45 0.99 -20.15
N THR A 1071 13.21 1.28 -21.20
CA THR A 1071 12.88 0.78 -22.56
C THR A 1071 13.26 -0.69 -22.66
N VAL A 1072 12.26 -1.57 -22.74
CA VAL A 1072 12.45 -3.02 -22.92
C VAL A 1072 12.76 -3.33 -24.39
N ALA A 1073 12.02 -2.70 -25.32
CA ALA A 1073 12.23 -2.85 -26.76
C ALA A 1073 11.74 -1.62 -27.54
N THR A 1074 12.29 -1.40 -28.74
CA THR A 1074 11.84 -0.34 -29.66
C THR A 1074 12.17 -0.67 -31.12
N VAL A 1075 11.33 -0.24 -32.08
CA VAL A 1075 11.51 -0.46 -33.52
C VAL A 1075 10.97 0.70 -34.34
N SER A 1076 11.64 1.04 -35.44
CA SER A 1076 11.17 2.06 -36.39
C SER A 1076 10.07 1.51 -37.31
N LEU A 1077 9.04 2.31 -37.57
CA LEU A 1077 7.90 1.97 -38.44
C LEU A 1077 7.91 2.76 -39.76
N GLY A 1078 7.25 2.20 -40.78
CA GLY A 1078 7.01 2.88 -42.06
C GLY A 1078 5.68 3.64 -42.11
N ASP A 1079 5.07 3.71 -43.29
CA ASP A 1079 3.63 3.90 -43.43
C ASP A 1079 2.92 2.62 -42.97
N PRO A 1080 1.94 2.73 -42.06
CA PRO A 1080 0.71 3.45 -42.37
C PRO A 1080 0.15 4.35 -41.24
N LEU A 1081 0.97 4.96 -40.37
CA LEU A 1081 0.48 5.91 -39.32
C LEU A 1081 -0.04 7.25 -39.89
N ASN A 1082 -0.99 7.22 -40.83
CA ASN A 1082 -1.65 8.38 -41.48
C ASN A 1082 -3.17 8.41 -41.22
N GLY A 1083 -3.69 7.48 -40.39
CA GLY A 1083 -5.09 7.28 -40.05
C GLY A 1083 -5.21 6.23 -38.94
N PRO A 1084 -6.40 5.63 -38.72
CA PRO A 1084 -6.58 4.54 -37.76
C PRO A 1084 -5.71 3.34 -38.13
N VAL A 1085 -5.15 2.69 -37.10
CA VAL A 1085 -4.41 1.43 -37.19
C VAL A 1085 -4.78 0.53 -36.03
N ARG A 1086 -4.88 -0.78 -36.27
CA ARG A 1086 -5.22 -1.75 -35.22
C ARG A 1086 -3.95 -2.12 -34.45
N LEU A 1087 -3.85 -1.71 -33.19
CA LEU A 1087 -2.75 -2.01 -32.30
C LEU A 1087 -3.13 -3.21 -31.43
N GLY A 1088 -2.41 -4.31 -31.56
CA GLY A 1088 -2.50 -5.44 -30.65
C GLY A 1088 -1.30 -5.48 -29.71
N ALA A 1089 -1.51 -5.82 -28.45
CA ALA A 1089 -0.47 -6.01 -27.46
C ALA A 1089 -0.79 -7.26 -26.63
N ALA A 1090 0.21 -8.11 -26.41
CA ALA A 1090 0.03 -9.30 -25.58
C ALA A 1090 1.23 -9.51 -24.64
N VAL A 1091 0.93 -9.89 -23.40
CA VAL A 1091 1.91 -10.35 -22.41
C VAL A 1091 1.57 -11.79 -22.02
N HIS A 1092 2.57 -12.67 -22.06
CA HIS A 1092 2.49 -14.07 -21.69
C HIS A 1092 3.77 -14.44 -20.92
N GLY A 1093 3.67 -14.63 -19.60
CA GLY A 1093 4.84 -14.76 -18.70
C GLY A 1093 5.74 -13.52 -18.75
N ASP A 1094 7.02 -13.69 -19.11
CA ASP A 1094 7.99 -12.61 -19.31
C ASP A 1094 7.91 -11.95 -20.70
N ARG A 1095 7.18 -12.56 -21.65
CA ARG A 1095 7.22 -12.20 -23.07
C ARG A 1095 6.13 -11.20 -23.43
N VAL A 1096 6.54 -10.01 -23.88
CA VAL A 1096 5.65 -8.96 -24.36
C VAL A 1096 5.80 -8.83 -25.87
N THR A 1097 4.69 -8.96 -26.61
CA THR A 1097 4.65 -8.84 -28.08
C THR A 1097 3.70 -7.73 -28.51
N VAL A 1098 4.03 -7.08 -29.63
CA VAL A 1098 3.21 -5.99 -30.21
C VAL A 1098 2.91 -6.31 -31.66
N THR A 1099 1.64 -6.19 -32.06
CA THR A 1099 1.18 -6.31 -33.43
C THR A 1099 0.63 -4.98 -33.94
N LEU A 1100 0.74 -4.77 -35.25
CA LEU A 1100 0.17 -3.63 -35.94
C LEU A 1100 -0.55 -4.14 -37.19
N ASN A 1101 -1.86 -3.87 -37.30
CA ASN A 1101 -2.75 -4.41 -38.32
C ASN A 1101 -2.65 -5.95 -38.44
N GLY A 1102 -2.55 -6.65 -37.30
CA GLY A 1102 -2.44 -8.12 -37.22
C GLY A 1102 -1.05 -8.70 -37.50
N VAL A 1103 -0.01 -7.88 -37.76
CA VAL A 1103 1.37 -8.34 -37.99
C VAL A 1103 2.23 -8.03 -36.77
N GLN A 1104 2.92 -9.04 -36.21
CA GLN A 1104 3.88 -8.80 -35.11
C GLN A 1104 5.03 -7.91 -35.60
N ILE A 1105 5.24 -6.77 -34.93
CA ILE A 1105 6.25 -5.76 -35.27
C ILE A 1105 7.36 -5.64 -34.22
N LEU A 1106 7.09 -6.01 -32.96
CA LEU A 1106 8.01 -5.85 -31.84
C LEU A 1106 7.85 -6.99 -30.83
N GLU A 1107 8.93 -7.29 -30.13
CA GLU A 1107 8.97 -8.21 -28.99
C GLU A 1107 9.97 -7.68 -27.96
N GLY A 1108 9.68 -7.91 -26.68
CA GLY A 1108 10.58 -7.72 -25.56
C GLY A 1108 10.36 -8.80 -24.52
N ARG A 1109 11.34 -8.99 -23.62
CA ARG A 1109 11.18 -9.83 -22.43
C ARG A 1109 11.58 -9.06 -21.18
N ASP A 1110 10.73 -9.10 -20.17
CA ASP A 1110 10.97 -8.54 -18.84
C ASP A 1110 10.28 -9.38 -17.77
N THR A 1111 10.96 -9.59 -16.65
CA THR A 1111 10.55 -10.55 -15.62
C THR A 1111 9.99 -9.92 -14.35
N VAL A 1112 9.97 -8.58 -14.25
CA VAL A 1112 9.74 -7.86 -12.99
C VAL A 1112 8.29 -7.44 -12.80
N VAL A 1113 7.59 -7.03 -13.87
CA VAL A 1113 6.15 -6.71 -13.81
C VAL A 1113 5.33 -7.97 -14.09
N ARG A 1114 4.71 -8.52 -13.04
CA ARG A 1114 4.02 -9.82 -13.06
C ARG A 1114 2.50 -9.78 -12.79
N SER A 1115 1.97 -8.67 -12.26
CA SER A 1115 0.53 -8.48 -11.95
C SER A 1115 0.05 -7.07 -12.32
N GLY A 1116 -1.26 -6.82 -12.25
CA GLY A 1116 -1.96 -5.62 -12.74
C GLY A 1116 -2.85 -5.87 -13.96
N GLY A 1117 -3.68 -4.91 -14.34
CA GLY A 1117 -4.68 -4.98 -15.41
C GLY A 1117 -4.23 -4.37 -16.74
N VAL A 1118 -5.18 -3.87 -17.53
CA VAL A 1118 -4.96 -3.27 -18.86
C VAL A 1118 -5.53 -1.84 -18.89
N GLY A 1119 -4.93 -0.95 -19.69
CA GLY A 1119 -5.40 0.43 -19.84
C GLY A 1119 -5.03 1.05 -21.19
N LEU A 1120 -5.38 2.32 -21.38
CA LEU A 1120 -5.15 3.09 -22.61
C LEU A 1120 -4.46 4.42 -22.30
N TYR A 1121 -3.44 4.76 -23.10
CA TYR A 1121 -2.47 5.81 -22.78
C TYR A 1121 -2.09 6.63 -24.02
N ALA A 1122 -1.89 7.95 -23.84
CA ALA A 1122 -1.47 8.86 -24.90
C ALA A 1122 -0.58 10.02 -24.42
N THR A 1123 0.38 10.45 -25.25
CA THR A 1123 1.16 11.69 -25.07
C THR A 1123 0.95 12.71 -26.21
N THR A 1124 0.14 12.36 -27.20
CA THR A 1124 -0.48 13.31 -28.15
C THR A 1124 -1.97 12.98 -28.30
N GLN A 1125 -2.83 13.95 -28.64
CA GLN A 1125 -4.27 13.68 -28.73
C GLN A 1125 -4.53 12.50 -29.67
N SER A 1126 -5.30 11.52 -29.20
CA SER A 1126 -5.53 10.27 -29.93
C SER A 1126 -6.92 9.70 -29.62
N THR A 1127 -7.52 9.03 -30.59
CA THR A 1127 -8.80 8.30 -30.40
C THR A 1127 -8.56 6.79 -30.40
N PHE A 1128 -9.45 6.08 -29.69
CA PHE A 1128 -9.45 4.64 -29.50
C PHE A 1128 -10.87 4.11 -29.72
N ASP A 1129 -10.97 3.04 -30.50
CA ASP A 1129 -12.18 2.26 -30.79
C ASP A 1129 -11.85 0.75 -30.79
N ASP A 1130 -12.89 -0.10 -30.85
CA ASP A 1130 -12.82 -1.56 -30.90
C ASP A 1130 -11.93 -2.20 -29.78
N PHE A 1131 -12.03 -1.75 -28.52
CA PHE A 1131 -11.10 -2.21 -27.48
C PHE A 1131 -11.55 -3.54 -26.85
N THR A 1132 -10.76 -4.59 -27.12
CA THR A 1132 -10.98 -5.94 -26.58
C THR A 1132 -9.86 -6.32 -25.63
N VAL A 1133 -10.20 -7.02 -24.54
CA VAL A 1133 -9.23 -7.66 -23.65
C VAL A 1133 -9.64 -9.10 -23.39
N ALA A 1134 -8.71 -10.01 -23.62
CA ALA A 1134 -8.75 -11.39 -23.16
C ALA A 1134 -7.68 -11.61 -22.08
N GLN A 1135 -8.03 -12.32 -21.03
CA GLN A 1135 -7.18 -12.59 -19.85
C GLN A 1135 -6.98 -14.10 -19.65
N SER A 1136 -5.79 -14.46 -19.18
CA SER A 1136 -5.49 -15.78 -18.61
C SER A 1136 -4.72 -15.56 -17.32
N CYS A 1137 -5.34 -15.80 -16.17
CA CYS A 1137 -4.63 -15.80 -14.90
C CYS A 1137 -4.12 -17.20 -14.57
N GLU A 1138 -3.04 -17.29 -13.79
CA GLU A 1138 -2.73 -18.53 -13.08
C GLU A 1138 -3.80 -18.76 -12.00
N ASP A 1139 -4.42 -19.94 -12.00
CA ASP A 1139 -5.19 -20.44 -10.85
C ASP A 1139 -4.20 -20.79 -9.74
N GLY A 1140 -4.05 -19.87 -8.77
CA GLY A 1140 -3.07 -19.94 -7.67
C GLY A 1140 -3.54 -20.69 -6.42
#